data_AF-A0A1A8SBW6-F1
#
_entry.id   AF-A0A1A8SBW6-F1
#
_cell.length_a   1.000
_cell.length_b   1.000
_cell.length_c   1.000
_cell.angle_alpha   90.00
_cell.angle_beta   90.00
_cell.angle_gamma   90.00
#
_symmetry.space_group_name_H-M   'P 1'
#
loop_
_entity.id
_entity.type
_entity.pdbx_description
1 polymer ?
#
loop_
_entity_poly.entity_id
_entity_poly.type
_entity_poly.pdbx_seq_one_letter_code
_entity_poly.pdbx_strand_id
1 'polypeptide(L)'
;MDPNRIIQALKGTIDPNLRIAAEQELNQSYKIINFAPTLLHIIVSEQVEFPVRQAAAIYLKNMVSQYWQDREPSVGEVVFPFNIHENDRQQIRDHIVEAIIRCPESIRAQLTVCLRAIIKHDFPGRWTAIIDKINMYLQSQSSGSWYGSLLALYQLAKTYEYRKADEREPLLAAMQIFLPRIQQIISQLLTDATIFSVLIQKQILKIFHALVQYSLPLQLINNTVMTQWMEILRSIMDRDVPAETLEVDEDDRPELAWWKCKKWALHIITRLFERYGSPGNVTKEYCQFADFFLKTYAVGIQQVLLKVVDQHRQRQYVTPRVLQQCLNYLNQGVSHSLTWKQMKPHMQTICQEVIFPLMCYKDEDERVWQEDPYEYIRMKFNLYDDYAFPAMAAQGLLCKTAHKRKEVLPQMMEFCLQILMDPSADPRRKDGALHCIGGLAELLMKKQMYREQMELMLQNYVFPLLNSPMGYLRARSCWVLHCFSPLRFHDELVLRNALELVRRDLVEDKEMPVKVEAAIALQAMISNQEQAKLYIQPYIRQVMQELLHVIKETENDDLINVIQKMICEYNQEMAAIAVDMTQNLAGIFTRVLQSDEYEENEDKTVMALGILSTIDTILTVMEDHKEITQQLEGICLQVIGLVLQKPIIGMA
;
A
#
# COMPACT_ATOMS: atom_id res chain seq x y z
N MET A 1 -44.17 -16.43 -8.01
CA MET A 1 -43.80 -16.08 -6.62
C MET A 1 -44.35 -14.68 -6.34
N ASP A 2 -44.90 -14.41 -5.15
CA ASP A 2 -45.42 -13.07 -4.81
C ASP A 2 -44.27 -12.13 -4.39
N PRO A 3 -43.96 -11.07 -5.17
CA PRO A 3 -42.89 -10.13 -4.83
C PRO A 3 -43.10 -9.44 -3.49
N ASN A 4 -44.34 -9.24 -3.05
CA ASN A 4 -44.65 -8.55 -1.80
C ASN A 4 -44.16 -9.33 -0.58
N ARG A 5 -44.23 -10.66 -0.64
CA ARG A 5 -43.74 -11.54 0.43
C ARG A 5 -42.22 -11.42 0.60
N ILE A 6 -41.49 -11.37 -0.51
CA ILE A 6 -40.03 -11.18 -0.49
C ILE A 6 -39.68 -9.79 0.04
N ILE A 7 -40.43 -8.76 -0.36
CA ILE A 7 -40.24 -7.38 0.11
C ILE A 7 -40.42 -7.30 1.63
N GLN A 8 -41.45 -7.94 2.19
CA GLN A 8 -41.67 -7.97 3.65
C GLN A 8 -40.56 -8.72 4.38
N ALA A 9 -40.12 -9.87 3.87
CA ALA A 9 -39.00 -10.61 4.44
C ALA A 9 -37.71 -9.78 4.40
N LEU A 10 -37.39 -9.14 3.27
CA LEU A 10 -36.23 -8.25 3.15
C LEU A 10 -36.32 -7.05 4.11
N LYS A 11 -37.52 -6.46 4.30
CA LYS A 11 -37.73 -5.40 5.29
C LYS A 11 -37.47 -5.90 6.72
N GLY A 12 -37.89 -7.12 7.04
CA GLY A 12 -37.60 -7.78 8.32
C GLY A 12 -36.12 -8.05 8.56
N THR A 13 -35.29 -8.25 7.52
CA THR A 13 -33.83 -8.42 7.70
C THR A 13 -33.11 -7.17 8.22
N ILE A 14 -33.75 -6.00 8.08
CA ILE A 14 -33.22 -4.71 8.51
C ILE A 14 -33.59 -4.41 9.97
N ASP A 15 -34.64 -5.04 10.50
CA ASP A 15 -35.08 -4.90 11.89
C ASP A 15 -34.40 -5.96 12.79
N PRO A 16 -33.62 -5.55 13.81
CA PRO A 16 -32.95 -6.48 14.73
C PRO A 16 -33.89 -7.51 15.37
N ASN A 17 -35.16 -7.17 15.61
CA ASN A 17 -36.12 -8.06 16.27
C ASN A 17 -36.71 -9.11 15.31
N LEU A 18 -36.73 -8.83 14.00
CA LEU A 18 -37.33 -9.68 12.98
C LEU A 18 -36.28 -10.39 12.10
N ARG A 19 -35.01 -10.02 12.23
CA ARG A 19 -33.91 -10.47 11.37
C ARG A 19 -33.83 -11.99 11.24
N ILE A 20 -33.82 -12.72 12.35
CA ILE A 20 -33.65 -14.18 12.34
C ILE A 20 -34.83 -14.86 11.62
N ALA A 21 -36.06 -14.43 11.91
CA ALA A 21 -37.25 -14.97 11.28
C ALA A 21 -37.30 -14.65 9.78
N ALA A 22 -36.92 -13.44 9.40
CA ALA A 22 -36.85 -12.99 8.01
C ALA A 22 -35.76 -13.74 7.21
N GLU A 23 -34.58 -13.94 7.78
CA GLU A 23 -33.51 -14.72 7.16
C GLU A 23 -33.93 -16.19 6.95
N GLN A 24 -34.64 -16.78 7.92
CA GLN A 24 -35.20 -18.13 7.78
C GLN A 24 -36.24 -18.21 6.65
N GLU A 25 -37.12 -17.21 6.51
CA GLU A 25 -38.10 -17.17 5.43
C GLU A 25 -37.43 -17.03 4.05
N LEU A 26 -36.39 -16.20 3.93
CA LEU A 26 -35.60 -16.10 2.70
C LEU A 26 -34.86 -17.41 2.40
N ASN A 27 -34.32 -18.09 3.42
CA ASN A 27 -33.67 -19.41 3.28
C ASN A 27 -34.65 -20.55 2.94
N GLN A 28 -35.95 -20.39 3.14
CA GLN A 28 -36.94 -21.33 2.61
C GLN A 28 -37.26 -21.05 1.13
N SER A 29 -37.10 -19.80 0.70
CA SER A 29 -37.53 -19.33 -0.63
C SER A 29 -36.42 -19.32 -1.68
N TYR A 30 -35.14 -19.26 -1.29
CA TYR A 30 -34.02 -19.06 -2.22
C TYR A 30 -33.84 -20.14 -3.28
N LYS A 31 -34.34 -21.37 -3.03
CA LYS A 31 -34.28 -22.49 -3.97
C LYS A 31 -35.39 -22.49 -5.03
N ILE A 32 -36.38 -21.61 -4.90
CA ILE A 32 -37.54 -21.57 -5.79
C ILE A 32 -37.14 -20.88 -7.11
N ILE A 33 -37.54 -21.47 -8.23
CA ILE A 33 -37.34 -20.90 -9.58
C ILE A 33 -38.02 -19.52 -9.69
N ASN A 34 -37.36 -18.59 -10.36
CA ASN A 34 -37.66 -17.16 -10.46
C ASN A 34 -37.39 -16.33 -9.20
N PHE A 35 -36.84 -16.90 -8.12
CA PHE A 35 -36.49 -16.10 -6.93
C PHE A 35 -35.44 -15.03 -7.26
N ALA A 36 -34.34 -15.41 -7.90
CA ALA A 36 -33.24 -14.48 -8.21
C ALA A 36 -33.62 -13.40 -9.24
N PRO A 37 -34.35 -13.70 -10.34
CA PRO A 37 -34.93 -12.67 -11.21
C PRO A 37 -35.90 -11.74 -10.49
N THR A 38 -36.73 -12.27 -9.57
CA THR A 38 -37.66 -11.44 -8.78
C THR A 38 -36.88 -10.47 -7.88
N LEU A 39 -35.78 -10.90 -7.26
CA LEU A 39 -34.88 -9.99 -6.53
C LEU A 39 -34.37 -8.86 -7.42
N LEU A 40 -33.94 -9.17 -8.66
CA LEU A 40 -33.49 -8.15 -9.61
C LEU A 40 -34.61 -7.16 -9.97
N HIS A 41 -35.85 -7.62 -10.16
CA HIS A 41 -37.00 -6.74 -10.37
C HIS A 41 -37.28 -5.84 -9.16
N ILE A 42 -37.19 -6.36 -7.93
CA ILE A 42 -37.34 -5.57 -6.70
C ILE A 42 -36.26 -4.48 -6.62
N ILE A 43 -35.00 -4.81 -6.95
CA ILE A 43 -33.88 -3.87 -6.92
C ILE A 43 -34.10 -2.68 -7.88
N VAL A 44 -34.62 -2.95 -9.07
CA VAL A 44 -34.83 -1.92 -10.11
C VAL A 44 -36.11 -1.12 -9.88
N SER A 45 -37.10 -1.65 -9.15
CA SER A 45 -38.38 -0.98 -8.91
C SER A 45 -38.23 0.26 -8.03
N GLU A 46 -38.60 1.43 -8.56
CA GLU A 46 -38.62 2.69 -7.81
C GLU A 46 -39.77 2.78 -6.80
N GLN A 47 -40.75 1.86 -6.89
CA GLN A 47 -41.88 1.79 -5.95
C GLN A 47 -41.48 1.17 -4.60
N VAL A 48 -40.32 0.51 -4.52
CA VAL A 48 -39.81 -0.14 -3.31
C VAL A 48 -38.87 0.82 -2.56
N GLU A 49 -39.01 0.85 -1.23
CA GLU A 49 -38.15 1.67 -0.36
C GLU A 49 -36.66 1.36 -0.56
N PHE A 50 -35.81 2.40 -0.57
CA PHE A 50 -34.38 2.27 -0.83
C PHE A 50 -33.65 1.24 0.07
N PRO A 51 -33.88 1.18 1.40
CA PRO A 51 -33.23 0.19 2.25
C PRO A 51 -33.54 -1.26 1.85
N VAL A 52 -34.78 -1.52 1.42
CA VAL A 52 -35.21 -2.85 0.97
C VAL A 52 -34.55 -3.21 -0.37
N ARG A 53 -34.44 -2.24 -1.29
CA ARG A 53 -33.72 -2.42 -2.57
C ARG A 53 -32.25 -2.72 -2.35
N GLN A 54 -31.62 -2.06 -1.38
CA GLN A 54 -30.23 -2.31 -1.01
C GLN A 54 -30.04 -3.70 -0.38
N ALA A 55 -30.92 -4.11 0.53
CA ALA A 55 -30.93 -5.46 1.10
C ALA A 55 -31.10 -6.53 0.03
N ALA A 56 -32.03 -6.33 -0.92
CA ALA A 56 -32.22 -7.22 -2.08
C ALA A 56 -30.94 -7.34 -2.93
N ALA A 57 -30.23 -6.23 -3.17
CA ALA A 57 -28.99 -6.22 -3.95
C ALA A 57 -27.84 -6.95 -3.24
N ILE A 58 -27.74 -6.82 -1.92
CA ILE A 58 -26.77 -7.56 -1.11
C ILE A 58 -27.09 -9.06 -1.13
N TYR A 59 -28.36 -9.43 -0.99
CA TYR A 59 -28.80 -10.83 -1.04
C TYR A 59 -28.51 -11.44 -2.42
N LEU A 60 -28.87 -10.75 -3.50
CA LEU A 60 -28.60 -11.19 -4.87
C LEU A 60 -27.11 -11.37 -5.11
N LYS A 61 -26.26 -10.45 -4.62
CA LYS A 61 -24.80 -10.59 -4.68
C LYS A 61 -24.33 -11.86 -4.01
N ASN A 62 -24.74 -12.10 -2.76
CA ASN A 62 -24.33 -13.29 -2.03
C ASN A 62 -24.78 -14.57 -2.74
N MET A 63 -26.00 -14.58 -3.27
CA MET A 63 -26.58 -15.70 -4.00
C MET A 63 -25.82 -15.98 -5.31
N VAL A 64 -25.50 -14.95 -6.11
CA VAL A 64 -24.71 -15.09 -7.34
C VAL A 64 -23.29 -15.53 -7.02
N SER A 65 -22.63 -14.92 -6.03
CA SER A 65 -21.27 -15.30 -5.65
C SER A 65 -21.16 -16.75 -5.18
N GLN A 66 -22.19 -17.26 -4.49
CA GLN A 66 -22.17 -18.62 -3.96
C GLN A 66 -22.64 -19.68 -4.98
N TYR A 67 -23.74 -19.42 -5.70
CA TYR A 67 -24.50 -20.44 -6.42
C TYR A 67 -24.51 -20.28 -7.95
N TRP A 68 -23.73 -19.33 -8.51
CA TRP A 68 -23.62 -19.15 -9.96
C TRP A 68 -22.68 -20.17 -10.62
N GLN A 69 -21.55 -20.51 -9.99
CA GLN A 69 -20.70 -21.59 -10.47
C GLN A 69 -21.38 -22.93 -10.18
N ASP A 70 -21.49 -23.78 -11.19
CA ASP A 70 -21.97 -25.15 -11.01
C ASP A 70 -21.03 -25.89 -10.04
N ARG A 71 -21.48 -26.12 -8.81
CA ARG A 71 -20.72 -26.88 -7.80
C ARG A 71 -20.98 -28.38 -7.98
N GLU A 72 -19.92 -29.16 -7.96
CA GLU A 72 -19.97 -30.63 -7.89
C GLU A 72 -20.00 -31.08 -6.42
N PRO A 73 -20.62 -32.23 -6.08
CA PRO A 73 -20.57 -32.77 -4.73
C PRO A 73 -19.13 -33.15 -4.34
N SER A 74 -18.76 -32.96 -3.07
CA SER A 74 -17.46 -33.43 -2.58
C SER A 74 -17.35 -34.96 -2.69
N VAL A 75 -16.13 -35.47 -2.86
CA VAL A 75 -15.88 -36.91 -3.00
C VAL A 75 -16.47 -37.67 -1.80
N GLY A 76 -17.56 -38.42 -2.02
CA GLY A 76 -18.28 -39.18 -0.99
C GLY A 76 -19.68 -38.65 -0.63
N GLU A 77 -20.06 -37.44 -1.06
CA GLU A 77 -21.41 -36.90 -0.90
C GLU A 77 -22.28 -37.17 -2.13
N VAL A 78 -23.56 -37.53 -1.91
CA VAL A 78 -24.54 -37.81 -2.98
C VAL A 78 -25.47 -36.62 -3.23
N VAL A 79 -25.38 -35.57 -2.40
CA VAL A 79 -26.27 -34.40 -2.48
C VAL A 79 -25.65 -33.36 -3.40
N PHE A 80 -26.31 -33.09 -4.52
CA PHE A 80 -25.90 -31.98 -5.39
C PHE A 80 -26.12 -30.65 -4.67
N PRO A 81 -25.10 -29.79 -4.59
CA PRO A 81 -25.25 -28.45 -4.04
C PRO A 81 -26.23 -27.63 -4.88
N PHE A 82 -26.94 -26.71 -4.24
CA PHE A 82 -27.87 -25.82 -4.93
C PHE A 82 -27.12 -24.92 -5.93
N ASN A 83 -27.60 -24.90 -7.16
CA ASN A 83 -27.14 -24.01 -8.23
C ASN A 83 -28.34 -23.22 -8.76
N ILE A 84 -28.13 -21.96 -9.12
CA ILE A 84 -29.18 -21.12 -9.73
C ILE A 84 -29.60 -21.76 -11.05
N HIS A 85 -30.91 -21.96 -11.25
CA HIS A 85 -31.44 -22.58 -12.46
C HIS A 85 -31.08 -21.76 -13.72
N GLU A 86 -30.81 -22.42 -14.85
CA GLU A 86 -30.32 -21.75 -16.06
C GLU A 86 -31.32 -20.71 -16.63
N ASN A 87 -32.62 -20.96 -16.51
CA ASN A 87 -33.66 -19.97 -16.88
C ASN A 87 -33.53 -18.67 -16.06
N ASP A 88 -33.26 -18.79 -14.75
CA ASP A 88 -33.06 -17.64 -13.87
C ASP A 88 -31.74 -16.93 -14.21
N ARG A 89 -30.68 -17.70 -14.50
CA ARG A 89 -29.40 -17.15 -14.96
C ARG A 89 -29.57 -16.34 -16.25
N GLN A 90 -30.30 -16.86 -17.23
CA GLN A 90 -30.58 -16.16 -18.49
C GLN A 90 -31.32 -14.84 -18.24
N GLN A 91 -32.38 -14.83 -17.41
CA GLN A 91 -33.11 -13.60 -17.07
C GLN A 91 -32.22 -12.55 -16.38
N ILE A 92 -31.32 -12.99 -15.49
CA ILE A 92 -30.36 -12.09 -14.83
C ILE A 92 -29.36 -11.54 -15.85
N ARG A 93 -28.77 -12.40 -16.69
CA ARG A 93 -27.92 -11.98 -17.82
C ARG A 93 -28.64 -11.00 -18.73
N ASP A 94 -29.97 -11.12 -18.82
CA ASP A 94 -30.74 -10.25 -19.69
C ASP A 94 -30.89 -8.81 -19.19
N HIS A 95 -31.03 -8.63 -17.88
CA HIS A 95 -31.41 -7.34 -17.29
C HIS A 95 -30.33 -6.70 -16.42
N ILE A 96 -29.26 -7.41 -16.04
CA ILE A 96 -28.26 -6.91 -15.08
C ILE A 96 -27.54 -5.62 -15.55
N VAL A 97 -27.26 -5.49 -16.84
CA VAL A 97 -26.60 -4.30 -17.40
C VAL A 97 -27.53 -3.08 -17.32
N GLU A 98 -28.81 -3.24 -17.66
CA GLU A 98 -29.81 -2.18 -17.54
C GLU A 98 -30.04 -1.79 -16.07
N ALA A 99 -30.05 -2.77 -15.17
CA ALA A 99 -30.15 -2.53 -13.73
C ALA A 99 -28.98 -1.68 -13.20
N ILE A 100 -27.75 -1.96 -13.64
CA ILE A 100 -26.55 -1.15 -13.30
C ILE A 100 -26.70 0.29 -13.78
N ILE A 101 -27.27 0.51 -14.97
CA ILE A 101 -27.47 1.86 -15.53
C ILE A 101 -28.51 2.64 -14.71
N ARG A 102 -29.64 2.02 -14.36
CA ARG A 102 -30.77 2.69 -13.68
C ARG A 102 -30.57 2.90 -12.18
N CYS A 103 -29.85 2.01 -11.50
CA CYS A 103 -29.76 2.03 -10.04
C CYS A 103 -28.77 3.10 -9.52
N PRO A 104 -28.98 3.62 -8.29
CA PRO A 104 -28.06 4.53 -7.60
C PRO A 104 -26.75 3.84 -7.19
N GLU A 105 -25.74 4.63 -6.81
CA GLU A 105 -24.36 4.18 -6.58
C GLU A 105 -24.23 2.99 -5.61
N SER A 106 -24.88 3.03 -4.45
CA SER A 106 -24.79 1.98 -3.43
C SER A 106 -25.29 0.62 -3.94
N ILE A 107 -26.37 0.62 -4.72
CA ILE A 107 -26.91 -0.60 -5.35
C ILE A 107 -26.03 -1.03 -6.53
N ARG A 108 -25.57 -0.07 -7.33
CA ARG A 108 -24.70 -0.31 -8.48
C ARG A 108 -23.40 -1.00 -8.07
N ALA A 109 -22.82 -0.63 -6.93
CA ALA A 109 -21.65 -1.29 -6.35
C ALA A 109 -21.90 -2.80 -6.12
N GLN A 110 -23.06 -3.19 -5.58
CA GLN A 110 -23.39 -4.61 -5.39
C GLN A 110 -23.65 -5.33 -6.72
N LEU A 111 -24.38 -4.72 -7.66
CA LEU A 111 -24.70 -5.32 -8.96
C LEU A 111 -23.45 -5.52 -9.84
N THR A 112 -22.47 -4.63 -9.76
CA THR A 112 -21.19 -4.80 -10.47
C THR A 112 -20.37 -5.98 -9.94
N VAL A 113 -20.46 -6.30 -8.65
CA VAL A 113 -19.87 -7.54 -8.10
C VAL A 113 -20.58 -8.77 -8.64
N CYS A 114 -21.92 -8.74 -8.70
CA CYS A 114 -22.71 -9.81 -9.33
C CYS A 114 -22.25 -10.02 -10.78
N LEU A 115 -22.16 -8.94 -11.55
CA LEU A 115 -21.75 -8.97 -12.95
C LEU A 115 -20.35 -9.56 -13.12
N ARG A 116 -19.39 -9.21 -12.26
CA ARG A 116 -18.03 -9.77 -12.31
C ARG A 116 -18.04 -11.29 -12.11
N ALA A 117 -18.83 -11.79 -11.16
CA ALA A 117 -18.98 -13.23 -10.94
C ALA A 117 -19.60 -13.93 -12.16
N ILE A 118 -20.65 -13.34 -12.74
CA ILE A 118 -21.29 -13.87 -13.96
C ILE A 118 -20.29 -13.92 -15.12
N ILE A 119 -19.58 -12.83 -15.40
CA ILE A 119 -18.58 -12.76 -16.47
C ILE A 119 -17.48 -13.82 -16.29
N LYS A 120 -16.98 -14.00 -15.06
CA LYS A 120 -15.91 -14.95 -14.75
C LYS A 120 -16.24 -16.39 -15.16
N HIS A 121 -17.51 -16.78 -15.05
CA HIS A 121 -17.95 -18.16 -15.32
C HIS A 121 -18.58 -18.33 -16.71
N ASP A 122 -19.23 -17.29 -17.23
CA ASP A 122 -20.04 -17.41 -18.46
C ASP A 122 -19.39 -16.78 -19.70
N PHE A 123 -18.45 -15.84 -19.57
CA PHE A 123 -17.79 -15.22 -20.72
C PHE A 123 -16.40 -15.87 -20.97
N PRO A 124 -16.04 -16.19 -22.24
CA PRO A 124 -16.78 -15.92 -23.47
C PRO A 124 -17.74 -17.05 -23.90
N GLY A 125 -17.85 -18.14 -23.13
CA GLY A 125 -18.58 -19.34 -23.54
C GLY A 125 -20.10 -19.17 -23.60
N ARG A 126 -20.77 -19.16 -22.45
CA ARG A 126 -22.23 -19.18 -22.31
C ARG A 126 -22.89 -17.81 -22.54
N TRP A 127 -22.14 -16.70 -22.46
CA TRP A 127 -22.70 -15.35 -22.56
C TRP A 127 -21.85 -14.36 -23.36
N THR A 128 -21.94 -14.43 -24.68
CA THR A 128 -21.32 -13.46 -25.61
C THR A 128 -22.12 -12.16 -25.76
N ALA A 129 -23.45 -12.21 -25.57
CA ALA A 129 -24.37 -11.09 -25.76
C ALA A 129 -24.10 -9.86 -24.85
N ILE A 130 -23.27 -10.01 -23.80
CA ILE A 130 -22.82 -8.88 -22.98
C ILE A 130 -22.11 -7.81 -23.84
N ILE A 131 -21.37 -8.23 -24.88
CA ILE A 131 -20.64 -7.33 -25.78
C ILE A 131 -21.63 -6.45 -26.55
N ASP A 132 -22.66 -7.07 -27.13
CA ASP A 132 -23.68 -6.35 -27.90
C ASP A 132 -24.45 -5.35 -27.03
N LYS A 133 -24.78 -5.74 -25.78
CA LYS A 133 -25.47 -4.86 -24.83
C LYS A 133 -24.63 -3.65 -24.43
N ILE A 134 -23.36 -3.87 -24.08
CA ILE A 134 -22.44 -2.77 -23.74
C ILE A 134 -22.29 -1.84 -24.94
N ASN A 135 -22.16 -2.38 -26.16
CA ASN A 135 -22.02 -1.59 -27.38
C ASN A 135 -23.26 -0.72 -27.63
N MET A 136 -24.46 -1.31 -27.53
CA MET A 136 -25.74 -0.61 -27.70
C MET A 136 -25.85 0.59 -26.74
N TYR A 137 -25.59 0.40 -25.44
CA TYR A 137 -25.71 1.48 -24.47
C TYR A 137 -24.57 2.52 -24.57
N LEU A 138 -23.36 2.14 -25.00
CA LEU A 138 -22.27 3.08 -25.29
C LEU A 138 -22.53 3.95 -26.54
N GLN A 139 -23.38 3.49 -27.46
CA GLN A 139 -23.80 4.27 -28.63
C GLN A 139 -24.92 5.26 -28.32
N SER A 140 -25.63 5.10 -27.19
CA SER A 140 -26.65 6.06 -26.76
C SER A 140 -26.06 7.46 -26.51
N GLN A 141 -26.89 8.52 -26.51
CA GLN A 141 -26.44 9.89 -26.20
C GLN A 141 -26.55 10.25 -24.71
N SER A 142 -26.86 9.29 -23.83
CA SER A 142 -27.03 9.54 -22.40
C SER A 142 -25.75 9.27 -21.62
N SER A 143 -25.24 10.29 -20.93
CA SER A 143 -24.08 10.17 -20.05
C SER A 143 -24.30 9.15 -18.92
N GLY A 144 -25.54 9.00 -18.44
CA GLY A 144 -25.91 7.97 -17.45
C GLY A 144 -25.77 6.54 -18.00
N SER A 145 -26.22 6.33 -19.23
CA SER A 145 -26.06 5.07 -19.94
C SER A 145 -24.59 4.75 -20.22
N TRP A 146 -23.77 5.76 -20.56
CA TRP A 146 -22.33 5.59 -20.71
C TRP A 146 -21.70 5.11 -19.41
N TYR A 147 -21.97 5.78 -18.29
CA TYR A 147 -21.37 5.44 -17.01
C TYR A 147 -21.67 4.00 -16.58
N GLY A 148 -22.94 3.57 -16.65
CA GLY A 148 -23.33 2.19 -16.30
C GLY A 148 -22.71 1.15 -17.24
N SER A 149 -22.62 1.44 -18.54
CA SER A 149 -21.99 0.55 -19.52
C SER A 149 -20.48 0.42 -19.32
N LEU A 150 -19.81 1.52 -18.96
CA LEU A 150 -18.39 1.52 -18.65
C LEU A 150 -18.09 0.78 -17.34
N LEU A 151 -19.00 0.79 -16.37
CA LEU A 151 -18.89 -0.06 -15.19
C LEU A 151 -18.97 -1.55 -15.55
N ALA A 152 -19.88 -1.93 -16.47
CA ALA A 152 -19.95 -3.29 -16.99
C ALA A 152 -18.67 -3.70 -17.75
N LEU A 153 -18.20 -2.84 -18.67
CA LEU A 153 -16.97 -3.06 -19.42
C LEU A 153 -15.74 -3.17 -18.50
N TYR A 154 -15.72 -2.42 -17.40
CA TYR A 154 -14.65 -2.54 -16.41
C TYR A 154 -14.65 -3.90 -15.71
N GLN A 155 -15.81 -4.46 -15.38
CA GLN A 155 -15.85 -5.82 -14.80
C GLN A 155 -15.34 -6.88 -15.80
N LEU A 156 -15.62 -6.69 -17.09
CA LEU A 156 -15.04 -7.52 -18.15
C LEU A 156 -13.51 -7.42 -18.16
N ALA A 157 -12.95 -6.20 -18.22
CA ALA A 157 -11.51 -6.00 -18.19
C ALA A 157 -10.85 -6.54 -16.90
N LYS A 158 -11.46 -6.29 -15.74
CA LYS A 158 -10.94 -6.69 -14.42
C LYS A 158 -10.96 -8.21 -14.21
N THR A 159 -11.84 -8.94 -14.90
CA THR A 159 -11.88 -10.41 -14.84
C THR A 159 -10.67 -11.06 -15.53
N TYR A 160 -10.12 -10.38 -16.53
CA TYR A 160 -8.96 -10.82 -17.32
C TYR A 160 -7.65 -10.14 -16.94
N GLU A 161 -7.66 -9.22 -15.98
CA GLU A 161 -6.49 -8.41 -15.59
C GLU A 161 -5.29 -9.28 -15.17
N TYR A 162 -5.53 -10.30 -14.34
CA TYR A 162 -4.51 -11.21 -13.82
C TYR A 162 -4.35 -12.49 -14.66
N ARG A 163 -5.08 -12.62 -15.76
CA ARG A 163 -4.97 -13.77 -16.67
C ARG A 163 -3.68 -13.68 -17.48
N LYS A 164 -3.13 -14.84 -17.87
CA LYS A 164 -1.96 -14.92 -18.75
C LYS A 164 -2.31 -14.36 -20.14
N ALA A 165 -1.30 -13.95 -20.91
CA ALA A 165 -1.50 -13.24 -22.17
C ALA A 165 -2.31 -14.04 -23.21
N ASP A 166 -2.13 -15.37 -23.25
CA ASP A 166 -2.86 -16.33 -24.06
C ASP A 166 -4.34 -16.46 -23.67
N GLU A 167 -4.66 -16.43 -22.38
CA GLU A 167 -6.04 -16.50 -21.88
C GLU A 167 -6.83 -15.19 -22.08
N ARG A 168 -6.19 -14.12 -22.57
CA ARG A 168 -6.79 -12.79 -22.72
C ARG A 168 -7.36 -12.51 -24.10
N GLU A 169 -7.24 -13.42 -25.05
CA GLU A 169 -7.76 -13.27 -26.42
C GLU A 169 -9.24 -12.84 -26.46
N PRO A 170 -10.16 -13.40 -25.64
CA PRO A 170 -11.56 -12.96 -25.65
C PRO A 170 -11.76 -11.50 -25.21
N LEU A 171 -10.95 -11.03 -24.24
CA LEU A 171 -10.94 -9.62 -23.85
C LEU A 171 -10.40 -8.76 -24.99
N LEU A 172 -9.32 -9.18 -25.65
CA LEU A 172 -8.72 -8.41 -26.74
C LEU A 172 -9.68 -8.26 -27.92
N ALA A 173 -10.42 -9.31 -28.28
CA ALA A 173 -11.46 -9.26 -29.30
C ALA A 173 -12.57 -8.25 -28.93
N ALA A 174 -13.04 -8.27 -27.68
CA ALA A 174 -14.00 -7.27 -27.19
C ALA A 174 -13.43 -5.83 -27.26
N MET A 175 -12.16 -5.66 -26.86
CA MET A 175 -11.51 -4.35 -26.84
C MET A 175 -11.20 -3.79 -28.23
N GLN A 176 -11.14 -4.61 -29.28
CA GLN A 176 -11.09 -4.10 -30.67
C GLN A 176 -12.31 -3.24 -31.01
N ILE A 177 -13.47 -3.58 -30.45
CA ILE A 177 -14.72 -2.82 -30.64
C ILE A 177 -14.77 -1.62 -29.69
N PHE A 178 -14.46 -1.84 -28.41
CA PHE A 178 -14.69 -0.83 -27.38
C PHE A 178 -13.60 0.23 -27.28
N LEU A 179 -12.33 -0.11 -27.55
CA LEU A 179 -11.20 0.81 -27.33
C LEU A 179 -11.34 2.11 -28.14
N PRO A 180 -11.68 2.09 -29.45
CA PRO A 180 -11.91 3.33 -30.21
C PRO A 180 -13.08 4.14 -29.65
N ARG A 181 -14.15 3.48 -29.20
CA ARG A 181 -15.34 4.15 -28.67
C ARG A 181 -15.07 4.84 -27.34
N ILE A 182 -14.42 4.16 -26.38
CA ILE A 182 -14.10 4.78 -25.09
C ILE A 182 -13.07 5.90 -25.26
N GLN A 183 -12.17 5.79 -26.24
CA GLN A 183 -11.23 6.84 -26.61
C GLN A 183 -11.93 8.07 -27.19
N GLN A 184 -12.95 7.88 -28.03
CA GLN A 184 -13.78 8.99 -28.53
C GLN A 184 -14.54 9.68 -27.39
N ILE A 185 -15.17 8.90 -26.49
CA ILE A 185 -15.95 9.43 -25.36
C ILE A 185 -15.05 10.25 -24.43
N ILE A 186 -13.90 9.72 -24.01
CA ILE A 186 -13.00 10.46 -23.10
C ILE A 186 -12.52 11.76 -23.76
N SER A 187 -12.14 11.73 -25.04
CA SER A 187 -11.71 12.93 -25.77
C SER A 187 -12.81 13.99 -25.87
N GLN A 188 -14.06 13.59 -26.11
CA GLN A 188 -15.20 14.50 -26.11
C GLN A 188 -15.43 15.13 -24.72
N LEU A 189 -15.25 14.35 -23.67
CA LEU A 189 -15.50 14.77 -22.29
C LEU A 189 -14.36 15.60 -21.68
N LEU A 190 -13.17 15.66 -22.30
CA LEU A 190 -12.03 16.43 -21.76
C LEU A 190 -12.35 17.92 -21.61
N THR A 191 -13.18 18.48 -22.49
CA THR A 191 -13.61 19.90 -22.46
C THR A 191 -14.74 20.17 -21.48
N ASP A 192 -15.45 19.13 -21.03
CA ASP A 192 -16.55 19.24 -20.07
C ASP A 192 -16.02 19.12 -18.64
N ALA A 193 -16.14 20.22 -17.88
CA ALA A 193 -15.69 20.35 -16.50
C ALA A 193 -16.73 19.88 -15.45
N THR A 194 -17.83 19.25 -15.84
CA THR A 194 -18.79 18.71 -14.87
C THR A 194 -18.18 17.54 -14.08
N ILE A 195 -18.53 17.43 -12.79
CA ILE A 195 -18.06 16.32 -11.93
C ILE A 195 -18.44 14.96 -12.54
N PHE A 196 -19.63 14.85 -13.13
CA PHE A 196 -20.10 13.63 -13.77
C PHE A 196 -19.28 13.24 -15.01
N SER A 197 -18.89 14.22 -15.84
CA SER A 197 -17.94 14.01 -16.94
C SER A 197 -16.61 13.44 -16.42
N VAL A 198 -16.06 14.03 -15.35
CA VAL A 198 -14.80 13.58 -14.75
C VAL A 198 -14.92 12.17 -14.16
N LEU A 199 -16.08 11.80 -13.61
CA LEU A 199 -16.35 10.44 -13.15
C LEU A 199 -16.36 9.42 -14.30
N ILE A 200 -16.88 9.78 -15.46
CA ILE A 200 -16.82 8.95 -16.67
C ILE A 200 -15.37 8.83 -17.16
N GLN A 201 -14.62 9.93 -17.22
CA GLN A 201 -13.19 9.92 -17.58
C GLN A 201 -12.40 8.97 -16.65
N LYS A 202 -12.60 9.09 -15.33
CA LYS A 202 -12.01 8.19 -14.32
C LYS A 202 -12.34 6.72 -14.63
N GLN A 203 -13.59 6.42 -14.95
CA GLN A 203 -14.02 5.06 -15.23
C GLN A 203 -13.38 4.49 -16.51
N ILE A 204 -13.22 5.31 -17.55
CA ILE A 204 -12.52 4.94 -18.79
C ILE A 204 -11.04 4.65 -18.51
N LEU A 205 -10.37 5.51 -17.74
CA LEU A 205 -8.98 5.28 -17.34
C LEU A 205 -8.81 3.97 -16.56
N LYS A 206 -9.74 3.62 -15.68
CA LYS A 206 -9.71 2.32 -14.98
C LYS A 206 -9.79 1.12 -15.92
N ILE A 207 -10.61 1.20 -16.97
CA ILE A 207 -10.71 0.16 -18.00
C ILE A 207 -9.38 0.04 -18.75
N PHE A 208 -8.83 1.17 -19.20
CA PHE A 208 -7.56 1.18 -19.92
C PHE A 208 -6.41 0.66 -19.05
N HIS A 209 -6.35 1.06 -17.78
CA HIS A 209 -5.37 0.53 -16.83
C HIS A 209 -5.47 -0.99 -16.67
N ALA A 210 -6.67 -1.53 -16.44
CA ALA A 210 -6.86 -2.98 -16.33
C ALA A 210 -6.44 -3.72 -17.61
N LEU A 211 -6.58 -3.08 -18.78
CA LEU A 211 -6.10 -3.62 -20.05
C LEU A 211 -4.56 -3.65 -20.12
N VAL A 212 -3.86 -2.59 -19.70
CA VAL A 212 -2.40 -2.45 -19.94
C VAL A 212 -1.50 -2.78 -18.76
N GLN A 213 -2.03 -2.91 -17.53
CA GLN A 213 -1.21 -3.07 -16.32
C GLN A 213 -0.29 -4.29 -16.35
N TYR A 214 -0.82 -5.42 -16.83
CA TYR A 214 -0.12 -6.70 -16.82
C TYR A 214 0.44 -7.16 -18.17
N SER A 215 -0.10 -6.66 -19.28
CA SER A 215 0.34 -6.97 -20.63
C SER A 215 -0.05 -5.83 -21.55
N LEU A 216 0.85 -5.42 -22.46
CA LEU A 216 0.54 -4.38 -23.44
C LEU A 216 0.28 -5.04 -24.80
N PRO A 217 -1.00 -5.19 -25.23
CA PRO A 217 -1.32 -5.87 -26.48
C PRO A 217 -0.98 -4.98 -27.69
N LEU A 218 0.24 -5.06 -28.20
CA LEU A 218 0.74 -4.22 -29.31
C LEU A 218 -0.08 -4.35 -30.61
N GLN A 219 -0.77 -5.48 -30.81
CA GLN A 219 -1.67 -5.67 -31.95
C GLN A 219 -2.89 -4.75 -31.89
N LEU A 220 -3.39 -4.47 -30.68
CA LEU A 220 -4.52 -3.58 -30.44
C LEU A 220 -4.06 -2.14 -30.22
N ILE A 221 -2.97 -1.96 -29.47
CA ILE A 221 -2.43 -0.65 -29.09
C ILE A 221 -1.14 -0.42 -29.88
N ASN A 222 -1.31 -0.03 -31.14
CA ASN A 222 -0.20 0.42 -31.97
C ASN A 222 0.24 1.85 -31.60
N ASN A 223 1.30 2.34 -32.25
CA ASN A 223 1.85 3.67 -31.98
C ASN A 223 0.82 4.81 -32.15
N THR A 224 -0.12 4.70 -33.10
CA THR A 224 -1.14 5.73 -33.32
C THR A 224 -2.16 5.76 -32.18
N VAL A 225 -2.68 4.59 -31.80
CA VAL A 225 -3.62 4.45 -30.68
C VAL A 225 -2.96 4.90 -29.38
N MET A 226 -1.70 4.51 -29.16
CA MET A 226 -0.95 4.94 -27.98
C MET A 226 -0.73 6.45 -27.97
N THR A 227 -0.40 7.07 -29.11
CA THR A 227 -0.20 8.54 -29.18
C THR A 227 -1.41 9.30 -28.69
N GLN A 228 -2.60 8.93 -29.16
CA GLN A 228 -3.85 9.54 -28.71
C GLN A 228 -4.10 9.32 -27.21
N TRP A 229 -3.83 8.12 -26.68
CA TRP A 229 -3.90 7.89 -25.23
C TRP A 229 -2.92 8.76 -24.45
N MET A 230 -1.67 8.90 -24.93
CA MET A 230 -0.69 9.76 -24.28
C MET A 230 -1.09 11.24 -24.30
N GLU A 231 -1.74 11.71 -25.37
CA GLU A 231 -2.30 13.07 -25.44
C GLU A 231 -3.45 13.27 -24.46
N ILE A 232 -4.37 12.29 -24.35
CA ILE A 232 -5.46 12.30 -23.36
C ILE A 232 -4.88 12.36 -21.94
N LEU A 233 -3.95 11.47 -21.61
CA LEU A 233 -3.32 11.37 -20.29
C LEU A 233 -2.57 12.65 -19.95
N ARG A 234 -1.82 13.21 -20.91
CA ARG A 234 -1.13 14.51 -20.76
C ARG A 234 -2.13 15.63 -20.48
N SER A 235 -3.23 15.69 -21.21
CA SER A 235 -4.27 16.72 -21.07
C SER A 235 -4.94 16.66 -19.69
N ILE A 236 -5.24 15.46 -19.19
CA ILE A 236 -5.80 15.27 -17.84
C ILE A 236 -4.82 15.73 -16.77
N MET A 237 -3.53 15.47 -16.96
CA MET A 237 -2.48 15.90 -16.02
C MET A 237 -2.24 17.41 -16.06
N ASP A 238 -2.34 18.05 -17.23
CA ASP A 238 -2.10 19.49 -17.37
C ASP A 238 -3.30 20.37 -16.98
N ARG A 239 -4.52 19.82 -17.04
CA ARG A 239 -5.75 20.50 -16.65
C ARG A 239 -5.75 20.86 -15.15
N ASP A 240 -6.01 22.11 -14.82
CA ASP A 240 -6.10 22.55 -13.42
C ASP A 240 -7.33 21.96 -12.71
N VAL A 241 -7.22 21.80 -11.39
CA VAL A 241 -8.35 21.33 -10.56
C VAL A 241 -9.17 22.57 -10.15
N PRO A 242 -10.51 22.55 -10.28
CA PRO A 242 -11.34 23.70 -9.93
C PRO A 242 -11.17 24.11 -8.45
N ALA A 243 -11.18 25.42 -8.17
CA ALA A 243 -10.92 25.96 -6.84
C ALA A 243 -11.98 25.58 -5.80
N GLU A 244 -13.21 25.30 -6.25
CA GLU A 244 -14.32 24.84 -5.41
C GLU A 244 -14.00 23.51 -4.71
N THR A 245 -13.07 22.72 -5.27
CA THR A 245 -12.62 21.47 -4.64
C THR A 245 -11.82 21.69 -3.35
N LEU A 246 -11.33 22.91 -3.11
CA LEU A 246 -10.58 23.27 -1.90
C LEU A 246 -11.49 23.58 -0.70
N GLU A 247 -12.79 23.80 -0.93
CA GLU A 247 -13.79 24.02 0.13
C GLU A 247 -14.10 22.75 0.93
N VAL A 248 -13.78 21.58 0.37
CA VAL A 248 -13.92 20.28 1.02
C VAL A 248 -12.78 20.08 2.03
N ASP A 249 -13.08 19.41 3.15
CA ASP A 249 -12.10 19.04 4.17
C ASP A 249 -10.89 18.33 3.56
N GLU A 250 -9.69 18.62 4.08
CA GLU A 250 -8.43 18.17 3.48
C GLU A 250 -8.34 16.65 3.34
N ASP A 251 -8.95 15.92 4.28
CA ASP A 251 -9.00 14.46 4.35
C ASP A 251 -9.92 13.84 3.28
N ASP A 252 -10.95 14.55 2.86
CA ASP A 252 -11.92 14.10 1.84
C ASP A 252 -11.52 14.52 0.41
N ARG A 253 -10.65 15.52 0.27
CA ARG A 253 -10.15 16.00 -1.04
C ARG A 253 -9.57 14.87 -1.91
N PRO A 254 -8.79 13.88 -1.41
CA PRO A 254 -8.31 12.75 -2.22
C PRO A 254 -9.43 11.92 -2.86
N GLU A 255 -10.62 11.93 -2.27
CA GLU A 255 -11.77 11.15 -2.74
C GLU A 255 -12.55 11.82 -3.88
N LEU A 256 -12.25 13.09 -4.17
CA LEU A 256 -12.86 13.85 -5.25
C LEU A 256 -12.56 13.25 -6.63
N ALA A 257 -13.54 13.36 -7.54
CA ALA A 257 -13.44 12.80 -8.89
C ALA A 257 -12.23 13.33 -9.66
N TRP A 258 -11.89 14.61 -9.49
CA TRP A 258 -10.75 15.28 -10.13
C TRP A 258 -9.41 14.66 -9.77
N TRP A 259 -9.16 14.51 -8.46
CA TRP A 259 -7.94 13.90 -7.96
C TRP A 259 -7.86 12.41 -8.29
N LYS A 260 -8.97 11.69 -8.18
CA LYS A 260 -9.05 10.29 -8.63
C LYS A 260 -8.76 10.15 -10.13
N CYS A 261 -9.22 11.08 -10.97
CA CYS A 261 -8.96 11.05 -12.42
C CYS A 261 -7.46 11.26 -12.72
N LYS A 262 -6.85 12.30 -12.14
CA LYS A 262 -5.39 12.54 -12.24
C LYS A 262 -4.58 11.36 -11.73
N LYS A 263 -4.97 10.79 -10.58
CA LYS A 263 -4.38 9.56 -10.03
C LYS A 263 -4.38 8.45 -11.07
N TRP A 264 -5.54 8.07 -11.63
CA TRP A 264 -5.58 6.98 -12.60
C TRP A 264 -4.78 7.27 -13.88
N ALA A 265 -4.78 8.52 -14.38
CA ALA A 265 -3.95 8.89 -15.52
C ALA A 265 -2.46 8.68 -15.22
N LEU A 266 -2.02 9.10 -14.04
CA LEU A 266 -0.63 8.96 -13.61
C LEU A 266 -0.23 7.51 -13.31
N HIS A 267 -1.13 6.70 -12.75
CA HIS A 267 -0.95 5.24 -12.60
C HIS A 267 -0.62 4.60 -13.94
N ILE A 268 -1.39 4.93 -14.99
CA ILE A 268 -1.18 4.41 -16.34
C ILE A 268 0.17 4.87 -16.88
N ILE A 269 0.45 6.18 -16.85
CA ILE A 269 1.68 6.76 -17.38
C ILE A 269 2.92 6.14 -16.72
N THR A 270 2.94 6.07 -15.39
CA THR A 270 4.06 5.50 -14.62
C THR A 270 4.22 4.02 -14.92
N ARG A 271 3.12 3.26 -14.99
CA ARG A 271 3.17 1.83 -15.32
C ARG A 271 3.69 1.59 -16.75
N LEU A 272 3.24 2.39 -17.71
CA LEU A 272 3.71 2.32 -19.10
C LEU A 272 5.21 2.58 -19.17
N PHE A 273 5.72 3.60 -18.47
CA PHE A 273 7.14 3.92 -18.49
C PHE A 273 8.00 2.85 -17.79
N GLU A 274 7.59 2.41 -16.61
CA GLU A 274 8.29 1.41 -15.80
C GLU A 274 8.43 0.07 -16.54
N ARG A 275 7.32 -0.41 -17.13
CA ARG A 275 7.25 -1.79 -17.65
C ARG A 275 7.49 -1.93 -19.15
N TYR A 276 7.13 -0.93 -19.93
CA TYR A 276 7.15 -1.01 -21.40
C TYR A 276 7.95 0.11 -22.05
N GLY A 277 8.18 1.24 -21.36
CA GLY A 277 8.72 2.47 -21.92
C GLY A 277 10.18 2.74 -21.61
N SER A 278 10.89 1.82 -20.95
CA SER A 278 12.26 2.00 -20.47
C SER A 278 13.27 1.15 -21.27
N PRO A 279 13.90 1.69 -22.34
CA PRO A 279 14.90 0.96 -23.11
C PRO A 279 15.98 0.33 -22.22
N GLY A 280 16.28 -0.95 -22.47
CA GLY A 280 17.24 -1.75 -21.69
C GLY A 280 16.65 -2.50 -20.50
N ASN A 281 15.43 -2.17 -20.04
CA ASN A 281 14.76 -2.81 -18.91
C ASN A 281 13.44 -3.51 -19.31
N VAL A 282 13.22 -3.76 -20.61
CA VAL A 282 11.99 -4.35 -21.15
C VAL A 282 12.26 -5.71 -21.79
N THR A 283 11.22 -6.54 -21.90
CA THR A 283 11.27 -7.78 -22.68
C THR A 283 11.48 -7.48 -24.17
N LYS A 284 12.06 -8.44 -24.91
CA LYS A 284 12.44 -8.26 -26.33
C LYS A 284 11.31 -7.77 -27.22
N GLU A 285 10.08 -8.18 -26.94
CA GLU A 285 8.86 -7.78 -27.64
C GLU A 285 8.56 -6.27 -27.55
N TYR A 286 8.95 -5.60 -26.46
CA TYR A 286 8.66 -4.18 -26.23
C TYR A 286 9.84 -3.26 -26.55
N CYS A 287 11.00 -3.76 -26.98
CA CYS A 287 12.19 -2.92 -27.23
C CYS A 287 11.90 -1.75 -28.19
N GLN A 288 11.26 -2.03 -29.33
CA GLN A 288 10.92 -1.00 -30.32
C GLN A 288 9.93 0.02 -29.76
N PHE A 289 8.93 -0.45 -29.01
CA PHE A 289 7.97 0.40 -28.34
C PHE A 289 8.64 1.28 -27.27
N ALA A 290 9.56 0.74 -26.49
CA ALA A 290 10.27 1.46 -25.44
C ALA A 290 11.09 2.63 -26.02
N ASP A 291 11.81 2.38 -27.12
CA ASP A 291 12.58 3.43 -27.80
C ASP A 291 11.68 4.54 -28.36
N PHE A 292 10.53 4.16 -28.92
CA PHE A 292 9.55 5.10 -29.42
C PHE A 292 8.88 5.90 -28.29
N PHE A 293 8.50 5.22 -27.21
CA PHE A 293 7.88 5.83 -26.03
C PHE A 293 8.80 6.89 -25.40
N LEU A 294 10.06 6.54 -25.19
CA LEU A 294 11.04 7.43 -24.58
C LEU A 294 11.27 8.68 -25.44
N LYS A 295 11.41 8.52 -26.76
CA LYS A 295 11.69 9.63 -27.69
C LYS A 295 10.49 10.55 -27.91
N THR A 296 9.28 9.99 -27.98
CA THR A 296 8.08 10.71 -28.40
C THR A 296 7.30 11.28 -27.22
N TYR A 297 7.16 10.52 -26.13
CA TYR A 297 6.20 10.87 -25.07
C TYR A 297 6.86 11.30 -23.77
N ALA A 298 7.98 10.68 -23.40
CA ALA A 298 8.51 10.81 -22.04
C ALA A 298 8.81 12.27 -21.64
N VAL A 299 9.34 13.07 -22.56
CA VAL A 299 9.66 14.49 -22.34
C VAL A 299 8.39 15.34 -22.16
N GLY A 300 7.38 15.17 -23.02
CA GLY A 300 6.15 15.97 -22.95
C GLY A 300 5.35 15.71 -21.67
N ILE A 301 5.32 14.44 -21.23
CA ILE A 301 4.73 14.05 -19.95
C ILE A 301 5.53 14.64 -18.79
N GLN A 302 6.86 14.49 -18.82
CA GLN A 302 7.74 14.99 -17.78
C GLN A 302 7.58 16.49 -17.54
N GLN A 303 7.40 17.30 -18.58
CA GLN A 303 7.13 18.74 -18.45
C GLN A 303 5.85 19.02 -17.64
N VAL A 304 4.78 18.27 -17.89
CA VAL A 304 3.52 18.41 -17.15
C VAL A 304 3.68 17.97 -15.69
N LEU A 305 4.41 16.88 -15.44
CA LEU A 305 4.65 16.43 -14.07
C LEU A 305 5.56 17.40 -13.29
N LEU A 306 6.53 18.03 -13.96
CA LEU A 306 7.33 19.11 -13.36
C LEU A 306 6.46 20.31 -12.98
N LYS A 307 5.45 20.66 -13.79
CA LYS A 307 4.46 21.69 -13.43
C LYS A 307 3.67 21.29 -12.17
N VAL A 308 3.23 20.04 -12.04
CA VAL A 308 2.54 19.55 -10.82
C VAL A 308 3.44 19.62 -9.59
N VAL A 309 4.72 19.27 -9.74
CA VAL A 309 5.72 19.39 -8.67
C VAL A 309 5.96 20.86 -8.30
N ASP A 310 5.97 21.75 -9.28
CA ASP A 310 6.08 23.20 -9.08
C ASP A 310 4.85 23.78 -8.35
N GLN A 311 3.64 23.30 -8.66
CA GLN A 311 2.42 23.67 -7.94
C GLN A 311 2.52 23.31 -6.45
N HIS A 312 2.99 22.11 -6.13
CA HIS A 312 3.22 21.71 -4.75
C HIS A 312 4.28 22.60 -4.07
N ARG A 313 5.37 22.91 -4.77
CA ARG A 313 6.42 23.85 -4.28
C ARG A 313 5.83 25.23 -3.94
N GLN A 314 4.89 25.71 -4.73
CA GLN A 314 4.18 26.98 -4.51
C GLN A 314 3.08 26.88 -3.43
N ARG A 315 3.01 25.79 -2.67
CA ARG A 315 1.99 25.50 -1.64
C ARG A 315 0.57 25.39 -2.19
N GLN A 316 0.41 25.07 -3.47
CA GLN A 316 -0.88 24.67 -4.01
C GLN A 316 -1.16 23.22 -3.62
N TYR A 317 -2.40 22.92 -3.25
CA TYR A 317 -2.79 21.58 -2.82
C TYR A 317 -2.62 20.58 -3.98
N VAL A 318 -1.84 19.53 -3.72
CA VAL A 318 -1.72 18.36 -4.58
C VAL A 318 -1.88 17.14 -3.68
N THR A 319 -2.81 16.25 -4.02
CA THR A 319 -3.02 15.05 -3.19
C THR A 319 -1.71 14.26 -3.03
N PRO A 320 -1.41 13.73 -1.83
CA PRO A 320 -0.19 12.97 -1.56
C PRO A 320 0.05 11.87 -2.59
N ARG A 321 -1.00 11.12 -2.98
CA ARG A 321 -0.90 10.04 -3.96
C ARG A 321 -0.47 10.51 -5.36
N VAL A 322 -0.93 11.67 -5.83
CA VAL A 322 -0.51 12.21 -7.13
C VAL A 322 0.93 12.69 -7.07
N LEU A 323 1.31 13.41 -6.00
CA LEU A 323 2.68 13.87 -5.80
C LEU A 323 3.66 12.69 -5.74
N GLN A 324 3.34 11.67 -4.95
CA GLN A 324 4.12 10.44 -4.81
C GLN A 324 4.40 9.77 -6.16
N GLN A 325 3.39 9.69 -7.03
CA GLN A 325 3.57 9.10 -8.34
C GLN A 325 4.29 10.00 -9.35
N CYS A 326 4.16 11.33 -9.22
CA CYS A 326 4.96 12.27 -10.02
C CYS A 326 6.45 12.04 -9.71
N LEU A 327 6.79 11.94 -8.41
CA LEU A 327 8.16 11.65 -7.97
C LEU A 327 8.65 10.29 -8.47
N ASN A 328 7.82 9.23 -8.45
CA ASN A 328 8.18 7.92 -9.01
C ASN A 328 8.41 7.96 -10.52
N TYR A 329 7.60 8.70 -11.28
CA TYR A 329 7.82 8.87 -12.71
C TYR A 329 9.16 9.59 -12.99
N LEU A 330 9.42 10.68 -12.25
CA LEU A 330 10.69 11.40 -12.34
C LEU A 330 11.85 10.47 -11.97
N ASN A 331 11.69 9.64 -10.94
CA ASN A 331 12.66 8.64 -10.50
C ASN A 331 12.99 7.65 -11.64
N GLN A 332 11.99 7.18 -12.38
CA GLN A 332 12.23 6.37 -13.57
C GLN A 332 12.97 7.14 -14.67
N GLY A 333 12.61 8.40 -14.89
CA GLY A 333 13.24 9.32 -15.85
C GLY A 333 14.73 9.60 -15.59
N VAL A 334 15.22 9.46 -14.36
CA VAL A 334 16.64 9.69 -14.01
C VAL A 334 17.58 8.80 -14.80
N SER A 335 17.18 7.56 -15.10
CA SER A 335 18.03 6.56 -15.74
C SER A 335 18.37 6.90 -17.20
N HIS A 336 17.51 7.65 -17.89
CA HIS A 336 17.67 7.92 -19.32
C HIS A 336 18.26 9.32 -19.56
N SER A 337 19.18 9.43 -20.52
CA SER A 337 19.87 10.69 -20.84
C SER A 337 18.92 11.76 -21.39
N LEU A 338 17.94 11.36 -22.20
CA LEU A 338 16.97 12.26 -22.84
C LEU A 338 16.12 13.00 -21.82
N THR A 339 15.47 12.26 -20.92
CA THR A 339 14.64 12.80 -19.83
C THR A 339 15.48 13.53 -18.79
N TRP A 340 16.70 13.07 -18.51
CA TRP A 340 17.60 13.78 -17.60
C TRP A 340 17.97 15.17 -18.10
N LYS A 341 18.21 15.36 -19.41
CA LYS A 341 18.54 16.67 -19.97
C LYS A 341 17.50 17.74 -19.63
N GLN A 342 16.22 17.35 -19.57
CA GLN A 342 15.10 18.23 -19.22
C GLN A 342 14.94 18.41 -17.71
N MET A 343 15.19 17.37 -16.91
CA MET A 343 15.13 17.45 -15.43
C MET A 343 16.30 18.21 -14.81
N LYS A 344 17.49 18.13 -15.41
CA LYS A 344 18.74 18.62 -14.81
C LYS A 344 18.64 20.07 -14.31
N PRO A 345 18.12 21.05 -15.08
CA PRO A 345 18.03 22.45 -14.63
C PRO A 345 17.16 22.65 -13.39
N HIS A 346 16.16 21.78 -13.19
CA HIS A 346 15.20 21.88 -12.08
C HIS A 346 15.62 21.04 -10.87
N MET A 347 16.61 20.15 -11.02
CA MET A 347 16.92 19.14 -10.00
C MET A 347 17.37 19.76 -8.68
N GLN A 348 18.17 20.83 -8.72
CA GLN A 348 18.60 21.51 -7.50
C GLN A 348 17.40 22.06 -6.71
N THR A 349 16.49 22.76 -7.39
CA THR A 349 15.25 23.27 -6.80
C THR A 349 14.35 22.14 -6.31
N ILE A 350 14.20 21.05 -7.06
CA ILE A 350 13.42 19.89 -6.63
C ILE A 350 14.03 19.27 -5.37
N CYS A 351 15.35 19.13 -5.28
CA CYS A 351 16.03 18.61 -4.09
C CYS A 351 15.78 19.50 -2.87
N GLN A 352 15.95 20.82 -3.00
CA GLN A 352 15.93 21.75 -1.86
C GLN A 352 14.53 22.22 -1.44
N GLU A 353 13.61 22.40 -2.40
CA GLU A 353 12.29 22.99 -2.15
C GLU A 353 11.12 21.99 -2.24
N VAL A 354 11.37 20.74 -2.66
CA VAL A 354 10.34 19.70 -2.73
C VAL A 354 10.74 18.46 -1.93
N ILE A 355 11.85 17.81 -2.30
CA ILE A 355 12.31 16.57 -1.63
C ILE A 355 12.63 16.85 -0.17
N PHE A 356 13.44 17.88 0.10
CA PHE A 356 13.86 18.19 1.46
C PHE A 356 12.68 18.51 2.40
N PRO A 357 11.74 19.42 2.07
CA PRO A 357 10.56 19.64 2.91
C PRO A 357 9.68 18.40 3.12
N LEU A 358 9.59 17.51 2.12
CA LEU A 358 8.85 16.24 2.27
C LEU A 358 9.54 15.26 3.22
N MET A 359 10.85 15.41 3.45
CA MET A 359 11.63 14.58 4.35
C MET A 359 11.77 15.18 5.76
N CYS A 360 11.37 16.44 5.96
CA CYS A 360 11.32 17.07 7.29
C CYS A 360 10.12 16.57 8.09
N TYR A 361 10.28 16.53 9.42
CA TYR A 361 9.20 16.39 10.39
C TYR A 361 8.13 17.49 10.25
N LYS A 362 6.85 17.10 10.24
CA LYS A 362 5.70 17.99 10.00
C LYS A 362 4.82 18.17 11.24
N ASP A 363 3.89 19.11 11.14
CA ASP A 363 2.86 19.31 12.17
C ASP A 363 1.94 18.09 12.32
N GLU A 364 1.66 17.39 11.21
CA GLU A 364 0.91 16.13 11.20
C GLU A 364 1.62 15.07 12.04
N ASP A 365 2.94 14.93 11.87
CA ASP A 365 3.77 13.98 12.62
C ASP A 365 3.83 14.34 14.11
N GLU A 366 3.93 15.63 14.45
CA GLU A 366 3.89 16.13 15.84
C GLU A 366 2.57 15.80 16.53
N ARG A 367 1.44 15.98 15.83
CA ARG A 367 0.13 15.66 16.38
C ARG A 367 0.01 14.19 16.74
N VAL A 368 0.38 13.30 15.83
CA VAL A 368 0.35 11.84 16.11
C VAL A 368 1.34 11.50 17.21
N TRP A 369 2.55 12.08 17.20
CA TRP A 369 3.55 11.84 18.23
C TRP A 369 3.08 12.23 19.64
N GLN A 370 2.33 13.34 19.79
CA GLN A 370 1.84 13.79 21.09
C GLN A 370 0.53 13.10 21.51
N GLU A 371 -0.38 12.83 20.57
CA GLU A 371 -1.70 12.26 20.84
C GLU A 371 -1.64 10.73 21.01
N ASP A 372 -0.89 10.04 20.13
CA ASP A 372 -0.70 8.58 20.15
C ASP A 372 0.69 8.15 19.62
N PRO A 373 1.71 8.10 20.50
CA PRO A 373 3.06 7.67 20.12
C PRO A 373 3.12 6.23 19.58
N TYR A 374 2.16 5.38 19.95
CA TYR A 374 2.12 3.98 19.51
C TYR A 374 1.63 3.89 18.06
N GLU A 375 0.63 4.70 17.70
CA GLU A 375 0.21 4.83 16.32
C GLU A 375 1.32 5.44 15.45
N TYR A 376 2.09 6.40 15.96
CA TYR A 376 3.28 6.92 15.25
C TYR A 376 4.28 5.80 14.91
N ILE A 377 4.55 4.89 15.85
CA ILE A 377 5.41 3.73 15.62
C ILE A 377 4.78 2.82 14.57
N ARG A 378 3.50 2.47 14.70
CA ARG A 378 2.80 1.63 13.72
C ARG A 378 2.85 2.21 12.31
N MET A 379 2.51 3.49 12.15
CA MET A 379 2.57 4.18 10.85
C MET A 379 3.97 4.16 10.23
N LYS A 380 5.02 4.33 11.04
CA LYS A 380 6.41 4.38 10.58
C LYS A 380 6.97 3.02 10.17
N PHE A 381 6.57 1.95 10.85
CA PHE A 381 7.09 0.59 10.64
C PHE A 381 6.13 -0.29 9.81
N ASN A 382 4.98 0.21 9.38
CA ASN A 382 4.05 -0.55 8.53
C ASN A 382 4.52 -0.62 7.07
N LEU A 383 5.09 -1.79 6.71
CA LEU A 383 5.59 -2.11 5.36
C LEU A 383 4.54 -2.00 4.24
N TYR A 384 3.24 -2.10 4.56
CA TYR A 384 2.18 -2.13 3.55
C TYR A 384 1.79 -0.74 3.03
N ASP A 385 2.01 0.32 3.81
CA ASP A 385 1.64 1.70 3.45
C ASP A 385 2.80 2.55 2.92
N ASP A 386 4.03 2.02 2.92
CA ASP A 386 5.24 2.66 2.37
C ASP A 386 5.08 3.13 0.91
N TYR A 387 4.22 2.43 0.14
CA TYR A 387 3.95 2.79 -1.25
C TYR A 387 3.01 4.00 -1.40
N ALA A 388 2.40 4.53 -0.34
CA ALA A 388 1.44 5.63 -0.40
C ALA A 388 2.09 7.00 -0.10
N PHE A 389 3.17 7.04 0.67
CA PHE A 389 3.74 8.29 1.18
C PHE A 389 4.65 9.02 0.17
N PRO A 390 4.47 10.35 -0.01
CA PRO A 390 5.36 11.16 -0.85
C PRO A 390 6.82 11.18 -0.38
N ALA A 391 7.07 11.10 0.93
CA ALA A 391 8.40 11.13 1.52
C ALA A 391 9.29 9.98 1.02
N MET A 392 8.74 8.75 0.94
CA MET A 392 9.46 7.58 0.43
C MET A 392 9.79 7.70 -1.06
N ALA A 393 8.86 8.22 -1.87
CA ALA A 393 9.13 8.49 -3.28
C ALA A 393 10.17 9.62 -3.47
N ALA A 394 10.17 10.62 -2.59
CA ALA A 394 11.16 11.70 -2.56
C ALA A 394 12.56 11.17 -2.22
N GLN A 395 12.67 10.35 -1.16
CA GLN A 395 13.91 9.67 -0.80
C GLN A 395 14.41 8.77 -1.94
N GLY A 396 13.53 7.96 -2.54
CA GLY A 396 13.88 7.10 -3.67
C GLY A 396 14.41 7.88 -4.88
N LEU A 397 13.79 9.03 -5.21
CA LEU A 397 14.26 9.94 -6.25
C LEU A 397 15.63 10.54 -5.88
N LEU A 398 15.83 10.98 -4.65
CA LEU A 398 17.10 11.51 -4.16
C LEU A 398 18.22 10.47 -4.26
N CYS A 399 18.01 9.27 -3.76
CA CYS A 399 19.02 8.20 -3.79
C CYS A 399 19.41 7.83 -5.22
N LYS A 400 18.43 7.67 -6.12
CA LYS A 400 18.72 7.30 -7.52
C LYS A 400 19.40 8.43 -8.28
N THR A 401 18.99 9.69 -8.07
CA THR A 401 19.66 10.86 -8.68
C THR A 401 21.09 11.01 -8.17
N ALA A 402 21.32 10.95 -6.86
CA ALA A 402 22.64 11.01 -6.26
C ALA A 402 23.56 9.88 -6.74
N HIS A 403 23.01 8.67 -6.95
CA HIS A 403 23.76 7.53 -7.46
C HIS A 403 24.11 7.67 -8.95
N LYS A 404 23.14 8.02 -9.81
CA LYS A 404 23.32 8.07 -11.27
C LYS A 404 23.97 9.37 -11.76
N ARG A 405 23.80 10.48 -11.04
CA ARG A 405 24.16 11.84 -11.50
C ARG A 405 25.12 12.49 -10.51
N LYS A 406 26.40 12.53 -10.89
CA LYS A 406 27.53 12.90 -10.01
C LYS A 406 27.40 14.26 -9.32
N GLU A 407 26.71 15.21 -9.93
CA GLU A 407 26.56 16.60 -9.46
C GLU A 407 25.60 16.72 -8.28
N VAL A 408 24.63 15.80 -8.13
CA VAL A 408 23.53 15.93 -7.16
C VAL A 408 24.00 15.64 -5.73
N LEU A 409 24.84 14.62 -5.54
CA LEU A 409 25.30 14.22 -4.20
C LEU A 409 26.08 15.35 -3.49
N PRO A 410 27.11 15.98 -4.10
CA PRO A 410 27.83 17.08 -3.45
C PRO A 410 26.92 18.26 -3.11
N GLN A 411 26.02 18.66 -4.02
CA GLN A 411 25.09 19.76 -3.79
C GLN A 411 24.14 19.50 -2.62
N MET A 412 23.61 18.27 -2.52
CA MET A 412 22.73 17.90 -1.42
C MET A 412 23.47 17.83 -0.08
N MET A 413 24.69 17.28 -0.07
CA MET A 413 25.51 17.21 1.14
C MET A 413 25.90 18.60 1.63
N GLU A 414 26.29 19.50 0.73
CA GLU A 414 26.60 20.89 1.06
C GLU A 414 25.38 21.59 1.68
N PHE A 415 24.20 21.43 1.08
CA PHE A 415 22.95 21.99 1.60
C PHE A 415 22.58 21.44 2.99
N CYS A 416 22.69 20.13 3.20
CA CYS A 416 22.40 19.52 4.51
C CYS A 416 23.39 19.97 5.58
N LEU A 417 24.68 20.05 5.24
CA LEU A 417 25.73 20.51 6.16
C LEU A 417 25.53 21.98 6.54
N GLN A 418 25.16 22.85 5.60
CA GLN A 418 24.84 24.26 5.90
C GLN A 418 23.72 24.38 6.95
N ILE A 419 22.70 23.52 6.86
CA ILE A 419 21.59 23.50 7.84
C ILE A 419 22.05 22.97 9.21
N LEU A 420 22.87 21.93 9.23
CA LEU A 420 23.39 21.35 10.47
C LEU A 420 24.38 22.29 11.19
N MET A 421 25.16 23.06 10.43
CA MET A 421 26.11 24.05 10.94
C MET A 421 25.43 25.30 11.49
N ASP A 422 24.19 25.60 11.09
CA ASP A 422 23.45 26.76 11.56
C ASP A 422 22.85 26.48 12.96
N PRO A 423 23.34 27.15 14.02
CA PRO A 423 22.79 26.98 15.36
C PRO A 423 21.35 27.49 15.47
N SER A 424 20.96 28.45 14.63
CA SER A 424 19.62 29.06 14.60
C SER A 424 18.62 28.35 13.68
N ALA A 425 19.07 27.31 12.96
CA ALA A 425 18.19 26.55 12.09
C ALA A 425 17.07 25.86 12.88
N ASP A 426 15.87 25.91 12.31
CA ASP A 426 14.69 25.20 12.80
C ASP A 426 15.02 23.72 13.06
N PRO A 427 14.77 23.21 14.29
CA PRO A 427 14.91 21.79 14.63
C PRO A 427 14.31 20.82 13.59
N ARG A 428 13.17 21.15 12.97
CA ARG A 428 12.56 20.31 11.92
C ARG A 428 13.40 20.23 10.65
N ARG A 429 14.12 21.30 10.31
CA ARG A 429 15.07 21.29 9.19
C ARG A 429 16.32 20.47 9.52
N LYS A 430 16.73 20.43 10.79
CA LYS A 430 17.82 19.54 11.23
C LYS A 430 17.41 18.07 11.10
N ASP A 431 16.17 17.72 11.48
CA ASP A 431 15.60 16.39 11.21
C ASP A 431 15.63 16.05 9.71
N GLY A 432 15.12 16.94 8.85
CA GLY A 432 15.15 16.72 7.39
C GLY A 432 16.56 16.53 6.83
N ALA A 433 17.55 17.28 7.32
CA ALA A 433 18.95 17.12 6.93
C ALA A 433 19.51 15.75 7.34
N LEU A 434 19.23 15.30 8.57
CA LEU A 434 19.59 13.96 9.03
C LEU A 434 18.89 12.87 8.22
N HIS A 435 17.61 13.06 7.89
CA HIS A 435 16.84 12.12 7.08
C HIS A 435 17.43 11.97 5.67
N CYS A 436 17.78 13.08 5.01
CA CYS A 436 18.46 13.05 3.71
C CYS A 436 19.82 12.35 3.77
N ILE A 437 20.63 12.64 4.79
CA ILE A 437 21.96 12.03 4.97
C ILE A 437 21.84 10.52 5.23
N GLY A 438 20.94 10.11 6.13
CA GLY A 438 20.70 8.69 6.41
C GLY A 438 20.16 7.93 5.20
N GLY A 439 19.25 8.52 4.42
CA GLY A 439 18.76 7.92 3.17
C GLY A 439 19.88 7.73 2.13
N LEU A 440 20.92 8.57 2.17
CA LEU A 440 22.10 8.50 1.31
C LEU A 440 23.26 7.66 1.90
N ALA A 441 23.11 7.08 3.09
CA ALA A 441 24.19 6.42 3.83
C ALA A 441 24.89 5.32 3.00
N GLU A 442 24.13 4.46 2.32
CA GLU A 442 24.68 3.39 1.48
C GLU A 442 25.61 3.95 0.38
N LEU A 443 25.22 5.06 -0.24
CA LEU A 443 26.00 5.71 -1.30
C LEU A 443 27.24 6.42 -0.73
N LEU A 444 27.10 7.07 0.43
CA LEU A 444 28.19 7.76 1.12
C LEU A 444 29.27 6.78 1.58
N MET A 445 28.87 5.63 2.15
CA MET A 445 29.78 4.58 2.59
C MET A 445 30.55 3.92 1.44
N LYS A 446 29.98 3.88 0.23
CA LYS A 446 30.65 3.37 -0.98
C LYS A 446 31.73 4.30 -1.55
N LYS A 447 31.69 5.61 -1.23
CA LYS A 447 32.63 6.61 -1.74
C LYS A 447 33.66 6.97 -0.68
N GLN A 448 34.93 6.61 -0.89
CA GLN A 448 36.01 6.78 0.08
C GLN A 448 36.09 8.20 0.67
N MET A 449 36.03 9.25 -0.17
CA MET A 449 36.12 10.65 0.28
C MET A 449 35.04 11.03 1.30
N TYR A 450 33.84 10.48 1.17
CA TYR A 450 32.77 10.72 2.14
C TYR A 450 32.94 9.82 3.35
N ARG A 451 33.21 8.53 3.14
CA ARG A 451 33.39 7.53 4.21
C ARG A 451 34.36 8.00 5.29
N GLU A 452 35.51 8.58 4.92
CA GLU A 452 36.52 9.07 5.86
C GLU A 452 36.04 10.25 6.72
N GLN A 453 35.04 11.01 6.25
CA GLN A 453 34.49 12.18 6.94
C GLN A 453 33.22 11.86 7.74
N MET A 454 32.59 10.71 7.52
CA MET A 454 31.31 10.37 8.15
C MET A 454 31.44 10.21 9.66
N GLU A 455 32.55 9.64 10.15
CA GLU A 455 32.79 9.50 11.60
C GLU A 455 32.78 10.86 12.30
N LEU A 456 33.49 11.85 11.76
CA LEU A 456 33.52 13.21 12.27
C LEU A 456 32.15 13.91 12.15
N MET A 457 31.40 13.64 11.08
CA MET A 457 30.06 14.18 10.88
C MET A 457 29.07 13.65 11.94
N LEU A 458 29.09 12.34 12.21
CA LEU A 458 28.28 11.72 13.25
C LEU A 458 28.62 12.31 14.63
N GLN A 459 29.91 12.45 14.93
CA GLN A 459 30.37 13.00 16.21
C GLN A 459 29.93 14.46 16.41
N ASN A 460 30.08 15.31 15.38
CA ASN A 460 29.84 16.74 15.51
C ASN A 460 28.36 17.12 15.43
N TYR A 461 27.55 16.37 14.69
CA TYR A 461 26.16 16.77 14.41
C TYR A 461 25.11 15.78 14.92
N VAL A 462 25.38 14.47 14.94
CA VAL A 462 24.39 13.46 15.36
C VAL A 462 24.44 13.23 16.87
N PHE A 463 25.63 13.07 17.46
CA PHE A 463 25.77 12.78 18.90
C PHE A 463 25.19 13.87 19.81
N PRO A 464 25.36 15.19 19.53
CA PRO A 464 24.73 16.22 20.34
C PRO A 464 23.20 16.15 20.29
N LEU A 465 22.63 15.74 19.15
CA LEU A 465 21.18 15.66 18.95
C LEU A 465 20.54 14.47 19.68
N LEU A 466 21.29 13.42 20.04
CA LEU A 466 20.83 12.37 20.97
C LEU A 466 20.57 12.91 22.38
N ASN A 467 21.06 14.10 22.71
CA ASN A 467 20.78 14.80 23.97
C ASN A 467 19.75 15.94 23.80
N SER A 468 19.11 16.04 22.63
CA SER A 468 18.14 17.09 22.34
C SER A 468 16.93 16.99 23.27
N PRO A 469 16.33 18.11 23.69
CA PRO A 469 15.05 18.07 24.41
C PRO A 469 13.90 17.51 23.55
N MET A 470 14.04 17.50 22.23
CA MET A 470 13.00 17.05 21.30
C MET A 470 13.13 15.56 20.96
N GLY A 471 12.09 14.77 21.24
CA GLY A 471 12.07 13.32 21.02
C GLY A 471 12.31 12.88 19.58
N TYR A 472 11.63 13.51 18.62
CA TYR A 472 11.77 13.16 17.21
C TYR A 472 13.21 13.32 16.70
N LEU A 473 13.98 14.28 17.23
CA LEU A 473 15.40 14.46 16.90
C LEU A 473 16.26 13.34 17.48
N ARG A 474 15.99 12.90 18.72
CA ARG A 474 16.70 11.77 19.33
C ARG A 474 16.41 10.48 18.55
N ALA A 475 15.14 10.23 18.21
CA ALA A 475 14.73 9.11 17.37
C ALA A 475 15.38 9.15 15.98
N ARG A 476 15.40 10.32 15.31
CA ARG A 476 16.07 10.48 14.01
C ARG A 476 17.57 10.25 14.10
N SER A 477 18.22 10.73 15.15
CA SER A 477 19.65 10.49 15.36
C SER A 477 19.95 8.99 15.56
N CYS A 478 19.13 8.27 16.33
CA CYS A 478 19.24 6.81 16.46
C CYS A 478 19.10 6.13 15.10
N TRP A 479 18.10 6.52 14.31
CA TRP A 479 17.90 6.01 12.95
C TRP A 479 19.11 6.29 12.04
N VAL A 480 19.73 7.47 12.10
CA VAL A 480 20.95 7.77 11.33
C VAL A 480 22.10 6.87 11.77
N LEU A 481 22.29 6.63 13.08
CA LEU A 481 23.31 5.70 13.56
C LEU A 481 23.07 4.27 13.08
N HIS A 482 21.81 3.84 13.03
CA HIS A 482 21.44 2.58 12.40
C HIS A 482 21.87 2.55 10.91
N CYS A 483 21.53 3.57 10.12
CA CYS A 483 21.90 3.63 8.69
C CYS A 483 23.42 3.58 8.45
N PHE A 484 24.21 4.13 9.37
CA PHE A 484 25.67 4.11 9.32
C PHE A 484 26.31 2.98 10.15
N SER A 485 25.55 2.02 10.68
CA SER A 485 26.11 0.91 11.47
C SER A 485 27.21 0.10 10.76
N PRO A 486 27.23 -0.05 9.41
CA PRO A 486 28.33 -0.71 8.70
C PRO A 486 29.63 0.11 8.65
N LEU A 487 29.60 1.40 9.01
CA LEU A 487 30.79 2.24 9.13
C LEU A 487 31.60 1.77 10.33
N ARG A 488 32.87 1.41 10.12
CA ARG A 488 33.79 1.07 11.21
C ARG A 488 34.37 2.36 11.79
N PHE A 489 34.15 2.59 13.08
CA PHE A 489 34.78 3.68 13.82
C PHE A 489 36.26 3.38 14.01
N HIS A 490 37.13 4.36 13.76
CA HIS A 490 38.57 4.21 13.98
C HIS A 490 38.94 4.55 15.42
N ASP A 491 38.21 5.49 16.04
CA ASP A 491 38.41 5.87 17.43
C ASP A 491 37.45 5.10 18.36
N GLU A 492 38.03 4.27 19.23
CA GLU A 492 37.28 3.50 20.22
C GLU A 492 36.51 4.39 21.21
N LEU A 493 37.00 5.61 21.51
CA LEU A 493 36.30 6.56 22.36
C LEU A 493 35.02 7.07 21.68
N VAL A 494 35.07 7.29 20.36
CA VAL A 494 33.91 7.73 19.58
C VAL A 494 32.87 6.61 19.52
N LEU A 495 33.29 5.37 19.28
CA LEU A 495 32.41 4.20 19.33
C LEU A 495 31.76 4.05 20.71
N ARG A 496 32.56 4.12 21.78
CA ARG A 496 32.06 4.00 23.16
C ARG A 496 31.05 5.09 23.48
N ASN A 497 31.31 6.33 23.07
CA ASN A 497 30.38 7.44 23.27
C ASN A 497 29.07 7.22 22.49
N ALA A 498 29.15 6.77 21.23
CA ALA A 498 27.96 6.46 20.44
C ALA A 498 27.09 5.37 21.10
N LEU A 499 27.72 4.27 21.54
CA LEU A 499 27.04 3.17 22.22
C LEU A 499 26.40 3.62 23.53
N GLU A 500 27.09 4.44 24.32
CA GLU A 500 26.56 4.95 25.58
C GLU A 500 25.34 5.85 25.36
N LEU A 501 25.38 6.74 24.36
CA LEU A 501 24.26 7.61 24.03
C LEU A 501 23.03 6.81 23.57
N VAL A 502 23.21 5.85 22.66
CA VAL A 502 22.10 5.00 22.18
C VAL A 502 21.57 4.08 23.28
N ARG A 503 22.46 3.50 24.10
CA ARG A 503 22.07 2.69 25.27
C ARG A 503 21.22 3.49 26.23
N ARG A 504 21.62 4.74 26.52
CA ARG A 504 20.87 5.63 27.41
C ARG A 504 19.51 5.98 26.81
N ASP A 505 19.43 6.28 25.52
CA ASP A 505 18.17 6.60 24.86
C ASP A 505 17.21 5.39 24.81
N LEU A 506 17.72 4.16 24.79
CA LEU A 506 16.90 2.96 24.95
C LEU A 506 16.39 2.78 26.39
N VAL A 507 17.25 3.01 27.38
CA VAL A 507 16.99 2.62 28.77
C VAL A 507 16.29 3.72 29.57
N GLU A 508 16.70 4.98 29.40
CA GLU A 508 16.31 6.10 30.26
C GLU A 508 15.31 7.06 29.60
N ASP A 509 15.14 7.00 28.28
CA ASP A 509 14.19 7.88 27.59
C ASP A 509 12.74 7.58 28.00
N LYS A 510 11.88 8.59 27.94
CA LYS A 510 10.46 8.47 28.27
C LYS A 510 9.60 8.25 27.04
N GLU A 511 10.09 8.65 25.87
CA GLU A 511 9.35 8.62 24.62
C GLU A 511 9.54 7.28 23.92
N MET A 512 8.46 6.53 23.81
CA MET A 512 8.49 5.17 23.25
C MET A 512 9.09 5.09 21.83
N PRO A 513 8.80 6.01 20.89
CA PRO A 513 9.39 5.93 19.56
C PRO A 513 10.92 6.11 19.56
N VAL A 514 11.48 6.83 20.54
CA VAL A 514 12.94 6.94 20.72
C VAL A 514 13.53 5.60 21.15
N LYS A 515 12.89 4.93 22.12
CA LYS A 515 13.33 3.60 22.58
C LYS A 515 13.35 2.57 21.45
N VAL A 516 12.33 2.57 20.59
CA VAL A 516 12.26 1.65 19.43
C VAL A 516 13.44 1.88 18.47
N GLU A 517 13.69 3.12 18.07
CA GLU A 517 14.80 3.45 17.17
C GLU A 517 16.16 3.18 17.81
N ALA A 518 16.31 3.47 19.10
CA ALA A 518 17.53 3.20 19.85
C ALA A 518 17.81 1.70 19.94
N ALA A 519 16.79 0.86 20.15
CA ALA A 519 16.90 -0.59 20.14
C ALA A 519 17.46 -1.13 18.82
N ILE A 520 16.87 -0.69 17.70
CA ILE A 520 17.27 -1.11 16.36
C ILE A 520 18.70 -0.64 16.04
N ALA A 521 19.04 0.61 16.40
CA ALA A 521 20.37 1.16 16.21
C ALA A 521 21.42 0.43 17.05
N LEU A 522 21.16 0.18 18.33
CA LEU A 522 22.07 -0.50 19.25
C LEU A 522 22.40 -1.91 18.76
N GLN A 523 21.37 -2.67 18.39
CA GLN A 523 21.56 -4.03 17.86
C GLN A 523 22.38 -4.01 16.58
N ALA A 524 22.07 -3.10 15.64
CA ALA A 524 22.81 -2.99 14.39
C ALA A 524 24.29 -2.64 14.61
N MET A 525 24.60 -1.78 15.59
CA MET A 525 25.99 -1.46 15.94
C MET A 525 26.72 -2.67 16.55
N ILE A 526 26.07 -3.41 17.45
CA ILE A 526 26.62 -4.61 18.10
C ILE A 526 26.96 -5.71 17.07
N SER A 527 26.04 -5.99 16.14
CA SER A 527 26.27 -7.04 15.14
C SER A 527 27.35 -6.68 14.10
N ASN A 528 27.64 -5.39 13.90
CA ASN A 528 28.63 -4.97 12.91
C ASN A 528 30.04 -4.77 13.50
N GLN A 529 30.20 -4.66 14.83
CA GLN A 529 31.47 -4.32 15.47
C GLN A 529 31.71 -5.11 16.76
N GLU A 530 32.78 -5.91 16.78
CA GLU A 530 33.12 -6.76 17.93
C GLU A 530 33.40 -5.97 19.22
N GLN A 531 34.05 -4.81 19.11
CA GLN A 531 34.33 -3.95 20.27
C GLN A 531 33.04 -3.43 20.91
N ALA A 532 31.97 -3.23 20.13
CA ALA A 532 30.69 -2.82 20.67
C ALA A 532 30.10 -3.87 21.61
N LYS A 533 30.35 -5.16 21.34
CA LYS A 533 29.91 -6.27 22.20
C LYS A 533 30.50 -6.16 23.60
N LEU A 534 31.81 -5.94 23.68
CA LEU A 534 32.54 -5.83 24.94
C LEU A 534 32.06 -4.62 25.78
N TYR A 535 31.74 -3.50 25.14
CA TYR A 535 31.28 -2.31 25.86
C TYR A 535 29.87 -2.44 26.43
N ILE A 536 28.96 -3.13 25.74
CA ILE A 536 27.57 -3.30 26.16
C ILE A 536 27.39 -4.52 27.08
N GLN A 537 28.32 -5.49 27.06
CA GLN A 537 28.30 -6.69 27.91
C GLN A 537 27.92 -6.43 29.39
N PRO A 538 28.44 -5.40 30.09
CA PRO A 538 28.07 -5.14 31.48
C PRO A 538 26.62 -4.68 31.67
N TYR A 539 26.01 -4.09 30.63
CA TYR A 539 24.69 -3.49 30.65
C TYR A 539 23.63 -4.32 29.93
N ILE A 540 24.03 -5.45 29.33
CA ILE A 540 23.15 -6.24 28.45
C ILE A 540 21.88 -6.70 29.15
N ARG A 541 21.95 -7.06 30.43
CA ARG A 541 20.77 -7.44 31.22
C ARG A 541 19.73 -6.32 31.27
N GLN A 542 20.17 -5.09 31.54
CA GLN A 542 19.30 -3.92 31.59
C GLN A 542 18.71 -3.61 30.22
N VAL A 543 19.53 -3.69 29.17
CA VAL A 543 19.11 -3.50 27.77
C VAL A 543 18.02 -4.51 27.39
N MET A 544 18.22 -5.80 27.68
CA MET A 544 17.25 -6.85 27.34
C MET A 544 15.93 -6.72 28.12
N GLN A 545 15.99 -6.31 29.39
CA GLN A 545 14.80 -6.05 30.19
C GLN A 545 13.96 -4.90 29.60
N GLU A 546 14.61 -3.80 29.23
CA GLU A 546 13.92 -2.68 28.56
C GLU A 546 13.41 -3.07 27.17
N LEU A 547 14.16 -3.84 26.37
CA LEU A 547 13.68 -4.33 25.08
C LEU A 547 12.40 -5.16 25.20
N LEU A 548 12.33 -6.07 26.17
CA LEU A 548 11.11 -6.86 26.44
C LEU A 548 9.94 -5.97 26.88
N HIS A 549 10.22 -4.93 27.67
CA HIS A 549 9.19 -3.96 28.05
C HIS A 549 8.68 -3.18 26.83
N VAL A 550 9.58 -2.69 25.97
CA VAL A 550 9.20 -1.96 24.75
C VAL A 550 8.36 -2.85 23.83
N ILE A 551 8.73 -4.11 23.58
CA ILE A 551 7.93 -5.04 22.75
C ILE A 551 6.53 -5.24 23.33
N LYS A 552 6.43 -5.39 24.65
CA LYS A 552 5.15 -5.58 25.33
C LYS A 552 4.21 -4.39 25.18
N GLU A 553 4.76 -3.18 25.08
CA GLU A 553 4.00 -1.94 24.97
C GLU A 553 3.71 -1.55 23.52
N THR A 554 4.66 -1.73 22.60
CA THR A 554 4.54 -1.27 21.20
C THR A 554 3.93 -2.29 20.27
N GLU A 555 3.99 -3.57 20.61
CA GLU A 555 3.60 -4.67 19.73
C GLU A 555 4.32 -4.65 18.37
N ASN A 556 5.51 -4.06 18.30
CA ASN A 556 6.30 -3.94 17.08
C ASN A 556 7.11 -5.22 16.80
N ASP A 557 7.02 -5.73 15.56
CA ASP A 557 7.63 -6.98 15.12
C ASP A 557 9.13 -6.85 14.80
N ASP A 558 9.60 -5.70 14.31
CA ASP A 558 11.03 -5.47 14.07
C ASP A 558 11.88 -5.65 15.35
N LEU A 559 11.33 -5.30 16.51
CA LEU A 559 12.00 -5.49 17.80
C LEU A 559 12.17 -6.96 18.19
N ILE A 560 11.36 -7.86 17.65
CA ILE A 560 11.52 -9.30 17.85
C ILE A 560 12.82 -9.75 17.19
N ASN A 561 13.07 -9.32 15.95
CA ASN A 561 14.33 -9.58 15.25
C ASN A 561 15.54 -9.00 16.00
N VAL A 562 15.36 -7.84 16.64
CA VAL A 562 16.38 -7.23 17.49
C VAL A 562 16.74 -8.14 18.67
N ILE A 563 15.74 -8.63 19.41
CA ILE A 563 15.97 -9.53 20.55
C ILE A 563 16.65 -10.82 20.12
N GLN A 564 16.21 -11.45 19.03
CA GLN A 564 16.81 -12.70 18.54
C GLN A 564 18.30 -12.52 18.25
N LYS A 565 18.67 -11.46 17.53
CA LYS A 565 20.08 -11.17 17.24
C LYS A 565 20.88 -10.87 18.51
N MET A 566 20.30 -10.12 19.44
CA MET A 566 20.96 -9.82 20.72
C MET A 566 21.19 -11.08 21.55
N ILE A 567 20.25 -12.04 21.55
CA ILE A 567 20.42 -13.32 22.26
C ILE A 567 21.60 -14.09 21.70
N CYS A 568 21.70 -14.21 20.37
CA CYS A 568 22.78 -14.93 19.69
C CYS A 568 24.17 -14.32 19.91
N GLU A 569 24.26 -13.01 20.17
CA GLU A 569 25.53 -12.32 20.39
C GLU A 569 26.03 -12.42 21.84
N TYR A 570 25.13 -12.66 22.81
CA TYR A 570 25.43 -12.67 24.26
C TYR A 570 24.99 -13.97 24.97
N ASN A 571 25.26 -15.12 24.34
CA ASN A 571 24.78 -16.43 24.81
C ASN A 571 25.03 -16.70 26.31
N GLN A 572 26.21 -16.36 26.82
CA GLN A 572 26.60 -16.65 28.21
C GLN A 572 25.83 -15.80 29.23
N GLU A 573 25.71 -14.50 28.95
CA GLU A 573 25.00 -13.54 29.81
C GLU A 573 23.49 -13.77 29.77
N MET A 574 22.97 -14.21 28.62
CA MET A 574 21.56 -14.53 28.44
C MET A 574 21.14 -15.76 29.25
N ALA A 575 22.03 -16.73 29.47
CA ALA A 575 21.71 -17.92 30.25
C ALA A 575 21.18 -17.59 31.66
N ALA A 576 21.71 -16.54 32.29
CA ALA A 576 21.29 -16.12 33.62
C ALA A 576 19.88 -15.50 33.67
N ILE A 577 19.32 -15.09 32.54
CA ILE A 577 18.01 -14.42 32.44
C ILE A 577 17.03 -15.12 31.49
N ALA A 578 17.45 -16.20 30.83
CA ALA A 578 16.68 -16.90 29.81
C ALA A 578 15.29 -17.32 30.32
N VAL A 579 15.19 -17.81 31.56
CA VAL A 579 13.92 -18.23 32.16
C VAL A 579 12.95 -17.06 32.31
N ASP A 580 13.42 -15.95 32.88
CA ASP A 580 12.61 -14.73 33.05
C ASP A 580 12.20 -14.14 31.69
N MET A 581 13.09 -14.18 30.70
CA MET A 581 12.80 -13.73 29.34
C MET A 581 11.72 -14.59 28.68
N THR A 582 11.85 -15.92 28.73
CA THR A 582 10.86 -16.83 28.15
C THR A 582 9.51 -16.72 28.85
N GLN A 583 9.48 -16.49 30.17
CA GLN A 583 8.22 -16.19 30.89
C GLN A 583 7.57 -14.90 30.40
N ASN A 584 8.35 -13.83 30.23
CA ASN A 584 7.82 -12.56 29.71
C ASN A 584 7.29 -12.72 28.28
N LEU A 585 8.04 -13.39 27.40
CA LEU A 585 7.62 -13.68 26.03
C LEU A 585 6.34 -14.53 25.99
N ALA A 586 6.23 -15.56 26.83
CA ALA A 586 5.02 -16.36 26.97
C ALA A 586 3.82 -15.52 27.45
N GLY A 587 4.05 -14.58 28.36
CA GLY A 587 3.05 -13.63 28.82
C GLY A 587 2.57 -12.69 27.71
N ILE A 588 3.50 -12.14 26.92
CA ILE A 588 3.17 -11.30 25.75
C ILE A 588 2.38 -12.12 24.73
N PHE A 589 2.83 -13.33 24.41
CA PHE A 589 2.15 -14.25 23.50
C PHE A 589 0.71 -14.54 23.95
N THR A 590 0.51 -14.81 25.24
CA THR A 590 -0.82 -15.04 25.81
C THR A 590 -1.73 -13.82 25.65
N ARG A 591 -1.19 -12.61 25.89
CA ARG A 591 -1.93 -11.35 25.70
C ARG A 591 -2.35 -11.15 24.25
N VAL A 592 -1.44 -11.41 23.30
CA VAL A 592 -1.72 -11.32 21.86
C VAL A 592 -2.84 -12.29 21.44
N LEU A 593 -2.83 -13.54 21.92
CA LEU A 593 -3.87 -14.53 21.63
C LEU A 593 -5.23 -14.28 22.33
N GLN A 594 -5.22 -13.50 23.41
CA GLN A 594 -6.43 -13.14 24.15
C GLN A 594 -7.06 -11.83 23.65
N SER A 595 -6.39 -11.09 22.77
CA SER A 595 -6.96 -9.92 22.11
C SER A 595 -8.14 -10.33 21.23
N ASP A 596 -9.28 -9.65 21.38
CA ASP A 596 -10.49 -9.89 20.57
C ASP A 596 -10.24 -9.70 19.06
N GLU A 597 -9.26 -8.86 18.69
CA GLU A 597 -8.87 -8.59 17.31
C GLU A 597 -7.87 -9.59 16.71
N TYR A 598 -7.48 -10.64 17.43
CA TYR A 598 -6.43 -11.56 16.98
C TYR A 598 -6.78 -12.29 15.67
N GLU A 599 -8.04 -12.72 15.51
CA GLU A 599 -8.49 -13.44 14.30
C GLU A 599 -8.62 -12.54 13.06
N GLU A 600 -8.74 -11.22 13.27
CA GLU A 600 -8.97 -10.23 12.20
C GLU A 600 -7.70 -9.44 11.82
N ASN A 601 -6.63 -9.53 12.63
CA ASN A 601 -5.41 -8.73 12.47
C ASN A 601 -4.18 -9.58 12.10
N GLU A 602 -3.73 -9.48 10.84
CA GLU A 602 -2.55 -10.17 10.33
C GLU A 602 -1.27 -9.78 11.10
N ASP A 603 -1.13 -8.52 11.53
CA ASP A 603 0.06 -8.05 12.25
C ASP A 603 0.21 -8.74 13.61
N LYS A 604 -0.91 -8.97 14.31
CA LYS A 604 -0.92 -9.73 15.58
C LYS A 604 -0.53 -11.19 15.37
N THR A 605 -0.88 -11.75 14.22
CA THR A 605 -0.46 -13.11 13.83
C THR A 605 1.05 -13.16 13.56
N VAL A 606 1.59 -12.19 12.82
CA VAL A 606 3.04 -12.07 12.55
C VAL A 606 3.81 -11.89 13.85
N MET A 607 3.34 -11.02 14.75
CA MET A 607 3.95 -10.81 16.06
C MET A 607 3.95 -12.11 16.89
N ALA A 608 2.83 -12.84 16.93
CA ALA A 608 2.73 -14.12 17.64
C ALA A 608 3.75 -15.15 17.11
N LEU A 609 3.90 -15.25 15.78
CA LEU A 609 4.90 -16.11 15.15
C LEU A 609 6.33 -15.67 15.48
N GLY A 610 6.59 -14.36 15.48
CA GLY A 610 7.88 -13.79 15.88
C GLY A 610 8.25 -14.12 17.33
N ILE A 611 7.28 -14.04 18.25
CA ILE A 611 7.50 -14.42 19.66
C ILE A 611 7.85 -15.90 19.77
N LEU A 612 7.11 -16.79 19.08
CA LEU A 612 7.41 -18.22 19.06
C LEU A 612 8.82 -18.50 18.50
N SER A 613 9.19 -17.85 17.40
CA SER A 613 10.54 -17.94 16.83
C SER A 613 11.62 -17.44 17.79
N THR A 614 11.32 -16.45 18.63
CA THR A 614 12.25 -15.97 19.65
C THR A 614 12.39 -16.95 20.81
N ILE A 615 11.29 -17.56 21.27
CA ILE A 615 11.34 -18.62 22.27
C ILE A 615 12.17 -19.81 21.72
N ASP A 616 11.97 -20.18 20.46
CA ASP A 616 12.75 -21.22 19.78
C ASP A 616 14.24 -20.86 19.69
N THR A 617 14.57 -19.60 19.39
CA THR A 617 15.95 -19.11 19.41
C THR A 617 16.57 -19.23 20.82
N ILE A 618 15.84 -18.88 21.88
CA ILE A 618 16.31 -19.05 23.27
C ILE A 618 16.56 -20.54 23.55
N LEU A 619 15.63 -21.42 23.18
CA LEU A 619 15.78 -22.87 23.39
C LEU A 619 17.02 -23.42 22.67
N THR A 620 17.24 -22.99 21.42
CA THR A 620 18.38 -23.40 20.60
C THR A 620 19.70 -22.93 21.22
N VAL A 621 19.77 -21.67 21.65
CA VAL A 621 20.99 -21.09 22.26
C VAL A 621 21.27 -21.70 23.64
N MET A 622 20.22 -22.15 24.35
CA MET A 622 20.32 -22.75 25.68
C MET A 622 20.42 -24.29 25.68
N GLU A 623 20.51 -24.94 24.52
CA GLU A 623 20.49 -26.41 24.40
C GLU A 623 21.59 -27.09 25.25
N ASP A 624 22.76 -26.45 25.35
CA ASP A 624 23.89 -26.95 26.13
C ASP A 624 23.71 -26.81 27.66
N HIS A 625 22.72 -26.01 28.12
CA HIS A 625 22.45 -25.72 29.54
C HIS A 625 21.28 -26.53 30.11
N LYS A 626 21.50 -27.83 30.36
CA LYS A 626 20.47 -28.81 30.79
C LYS A 626 19.53 -28.34 31.91
N GLU A 627 20.05 -27.67 32.94
CA GLU A 627 19.24 -27.17 34.07
C GLU A 627 18.28 -26.05 33.66
N ILE A 628 18.72 -25.17 32.75
CA ILE A 628 17.91 -24.08 32.21
C ILE A 628 16.86 -24.66 31.26
N THR A 629 17.26 -25.57 30.36
CA THR A 629 16.35 -26.24 29.42
C THR A 629 15.17 -26.90 30.13
N GLN A 630 15.41 -27.55 31.28
CA GLN A 630 14.36 -28.17 32.07
C GLN A 630 13.37 -27.15 32.66
N GLN A 631 13.82 -25.95 33.02
CA GLN A 631 12.95 -24.88 33.49
C GLN A 631 12.16 -24.24 32.34
N LEU A 632 12.79 -24.11 31.16
CA LEU A 632 12.15 -23.60 29.95
C LEU A 632 11.05 -24.53 29.42
N GLU A 633 11.21 -25.85 29.56
CA GLU A 633 10.24 -26.86 29.12
C GLU A 633 8.85 -26.59 29.70
N GLY A 634 8.76 -26.29 30.99
CA GLY A 634 7.49 -25.99 31.66
C GLY A 634 6.76 -24.78 31.08
N ILE A 635 7.50 -23.74 30.68
CA ILE A 635 6.94 -22.52 30.07
C ILE A 635 6.51 -22.80 28.63
N CYS A 636 7.35 -23.52 27.88
CA CYS A 636 7.07 -23.86 26.48
C CYS A 636 5.84 -24.77 26.34
N LEU A 637 5.63 -25.70 27.27
CA LEU A 637 4.43 -26.54 27.31
C LEU A 637 3.15 -25.71 27.45
N GLN A 638 3.17 -24.61 28.22
CA GLN A 638 2.02 -23.71 28.34
C GLN A 638 1.73 -23.00 27.02
N VAL A 639 2.76 -22.48 26.36
CA VAL A 639 2.67 -21.81 25.07
C VAL A 639 2.17 -22.77 23.98
N ILE A 640 2.72 -23.98 23.90
CA ILE A 640 2.28 -25.02 22.96
C ILE A 640 0.82 -25.41 23.23
N GLY A 641 0.44 -25.57 24.51
CA GLY A 641 -0.94 -25.84 24.89
C GLY A 641 -1.92 -24.77 24.42
N LEU A 642 -1.55 -23.49 24.51
CA LEU A 642 -2.35 -22.37 24.03
C LEU A 642 -2.52 -22.40 22.50
N VAL A 643 -1.45 -22.69 21.74
CA VAL A 643 -1.49 -22.82 20.27
C VAL A 643 -2.41 -23.96 19.84
N LEU A 644 -2.38 -25.10 20.55
CA LEU A 644 -3.23 -26.25 20.23
C LEU A 644 -4.72 -26.00 20.56
N GLN A 645 -5.01 -25.14 21.54
CA GLN A 645 -6.39 -24.78 21.92
C GLN A 645 -6.99 -23.68 21.04
N LYS A 646 -6.16 -22.73 20.59
CA LYS A 646 -6.51 -21.68 19.63
C LYS A 646 -5.54 -21.75 18.45
N PRO A 647 -5.91 -22.40 17.33
CA PRO A 647 -5.01 -22.53 16.20
C PRO A 647 -4.65 -21.15 15.65
N ILE A 648 -3.35 -20.84 15.61
CA ILE A 648 -2.80 -19.73 14.84
C ILE A 648 -3.10 -20.02 13.37
N ILE A 649 -3.93 -19.19 12.73
CA ILE A 649 -4.29 -19.34 11.32
C ILE A 649 -2.99 -19.23 10.50
N GLY A 650 -2.52 -20.34 9.92
CA GLY A 650 -1.28 -20.39 9.15
C GLY A 650 -0.52 -21.73 9.20
N MET A 651 -0.83 -22.64 10.12
CA MET A 651 -0.35 -24.04 10.05
C MET A 651 -1.38 -24.96 9.38
N ALA A 652 -1.53 -24.82 8.07
CA ALA A 652 -2.17 -25.79 7.19
C ALA A 652 -1.37 -25.95 5.89
#